data_AF-A0A2C9U651-F1
#
_entry.id   AF-A0A2C9U651-F1
#
_cell.length_a   1.000
_cell.length_b   1.000
_cell.length_c   1.000
_cell.angle_alpha   90.00
_cell.angle_beta   90.00
_cell.angle_gamma   90.00
#
_symmetry.space_group_name_H-M   'P 1'
#
loop_
_entity.id
_entity.type
_entity.pdbx_description
1 polymer ?
#
loop_
_entity_poly.entity_id
_entity_poly.type
_entity_poly.pdbx_seq_one_letter_code
_entity_poly.pdbx_strand_id
1 'polypeptide(L)'
;MIDYMNMDDRSIGMFWVVSYTMAQPACETVVNWLSSGGVSEFLPGANMQSNERLMVMREVSPLPMSLLSGLSLNLCLKLVFQLEDSLFAGQVIPSIAMVETYCRLLLLAPHSLFRSHFSHLAQRYPSLLSKPGFTLLVFEIVNYRLLPLYRYQGKSKSLMYDVTKIVSTLKGKRGDHRIFRLAENLCMNLILSLREFFSVKREGKGPTEFTETLNRVTVITLAIIIKTRGIADADHLVYLQTMLEQIMATSQHTWSEKTLRHFPPLLRDALIGRIDKRGQAIQAWQQAETTVIHQCTQLLSPSADPSYVTTYINHSFPQHRQYLCAGAWILMQGHPENINSEKLARVLREFSPEEVTANIYTMVDVLLHHIHMELQHGHSLQDLLLKTCANLAFFVWTHELLPLDILLLALTDRDDDPHALRIVISLLDRQELQQRLKLFCMNRGPPEHWLFSGIFKRLELQKALGNHLSWKDRYPTFFDDIAARLLPVIPLIVYRLIENDAIDQADRVLAMYSPFLAYHPFRFTFVRDILAYFYGHLPGKLIVRILNVLDLSKIPFSESFPQHISSSNPVMCPPPEYFATLLLGLVNNVLPPLNTNSKYGSVADSLCSSMRNPNPKTPATSQSGPTNTSEGQKAFYQIQDPGTYTQLVLETAVIELLSLPVTASQIVSSLVQIVVNIQPTLIQSSNGLHGAPNGVVQGSGLPTSPSGGSTDSLGASRSTPSVSGINTANFVSRSGYTCQQLSCLLIQACGLLLAQLPPDFHLQLYMEASRIIKESWWLTDGKRSLGELDSAVGYALLDPTWAAQDNTSTAIGNIVALLHAFFSNLPQEWLEGTHVIIKHLRPITSVAVLRIAFRIMGPLLPRLANARSLFSKTLLLLLNTMVDVFGRNSQPSTPAEASEIADLIDFLHHVVHYEGQGGPVQANSKPRPEVLAQCGRAAESLRPDVQHLLSHLKPDMNSSIYAATHPKLVQNPSSSLG
;
A
#
# COMPACT_ATOMS: atom_id res chain seq x y z
N MET A 1 39.69 21.97 16.91
CA MET A 1 38.38 21.30 16.80
C MET A 1 38.49 20.29 15.67
N ILE A 2 37.95 19.07 15.80
CA ILE A 2 38.03 18.06 14.75
C ILE A 2 37.14 18.49 13.58
N ASP A 3 37.68 18.53 12.37
CA ASP A 3 36.90 18.76 11.15
C ASP A 3 36.36 17.42 10.63
N TYR A 4 35.12 17.11 11.01
CA TYR A 4 34.47 15.85 10.65
C TYR A 4 34.15 15.72 9.15
N MET A 5 34.30 16.77 8.35
CA MET A 5 34.07 16.72 6.90
C MET A 5 35.30 16.25 6.11
N ASN A 6 36.50 16.45 6.68
CA ASN A 6 37.77 16.22 5.99
C ASN A 6 38.66 15.19 6.72
N MET A 7 38.05 14.27 7.48
CA MET A 7 38.79 13.19 8.13
C MET A 7 39.25 12.16 7.10
N ASP A 8 40.52 11.76 7.16
CA ASP A 8 41.03 10.62 6.40
C ASP A 8 40.52 9.29 6.99
N ASP A 9 40.60 8.21 6.20
CA ASP A 9 40.10 6.88 6.60
C ASP A 9 40.69 6.40 7.92
N ARG A 10 41.95 6.75 8.19
CA ARG A 10 42.64 6.41 9.44
C ARG A 10 42.01 7.14 10.62
N SER A 11 41.75 8.44 10.50
CA SER A 11 41.10 9.21 11.57
C SER A 11 39.66 8.76 11.79
N ILE A 12 38.93 8.42 10.72
CA ILE A 12 37.57 7.85 10.82
C ILE A 12 37.62 6.55 11.63
N GLY A 13 38.51 5.62 11.26
CA GLY A 13 38.68 4.35 11.97
C GLY A 13 39.06 4.54 13.44
N MET A 14 39.95 5.49 13.74
CA MET A 14 40.30 5.82 15.13
C MET A 14 39.11 6.40 15.90
N PHE A 15 38.31 7.28 15.30
CA PHE A 15 37.12 7.82 15.94
C PHE A 15 36.07 6.74 16.21
N TRP A 16 35.93 5.75 15.32
CA TRP A 16 35.11 4.57 15.60
C TRP A 16 35.60 3.82 16.83
N VAL A 17 36.90 3.53 16.96
CA VAL A 17 37.46 2.89 18.17
C VAL A 17 37.15 3.72 19.43
N VAL A 18 37.29 5.04 19.37
CA VAL A 18 36.92 5.94 20.48
C VAL A 18 35.42 5.85 20.79
N SER A 19 34.56 5.69 19.78
CA SER A 19 33.11 5.50 20.01
C SER A 19 32.76 4.25 20.82
N TYR A 20 33.58 3.19 20.72
CA TYR A 20 33.37 1.95 21.49
C TYR A 20 33.96 2.00 22.90
N THR A 21 35.03 2.77 23.09
CA THR A 21 35.83 2.79 24.33
C THR A 21 35.54 4.00 25.23
N MET A 22 35.22 5.15 24.63
CA MET A 22 35.01 6.44 25.30
C MET A 22 33.80 7.19 24.73
N ALA A 23 32.63 6.55 24.80
CA ALA A 23 31.40 7.09 24.20
C ALA A 23 31.00 8.49 24.74
N GLN A 24 31.21 8.81 26.02
CA GLN A 24 30.80 10.12 26.56
C GLN A 24 31.64 11.29 26.00
N PRO A 25 32.99 11.27 26.08
CA PRO A 25 33.82 12.31 25.45
C PRO A 25 33.61 12.44 23.93
N ALA A 26 33.41 11.32 23.23
CA ALA A 26 33.12 11.33 21.80
C ALA A 26 31.80 12.07 21.49
N CYS A 27 30.77 11.82 22.30
CA CYS A 27 29.46 12.46 22.19
C CYS A 27 29.56 13.98 22.33
N GLU A 28 30.25 14.44 23.38
CA GLU A 28 30.46 15.87 23.65
C GLU A 28 31.23 16.56 22.52
N THR A 29 32.25 15.90 21.96
CA THR A 29 33.03 16.46 20.85
C THR A 29 32.17 16.67 19.60
N VAL A 30 31.25 15.75 19.30
CA VAL A 30 30.31 15.87 18.19
C VAL A 30 29.29 16.98 18.42
N VAL A 31 28.70 17.07 19.61
CA VAL A 31 27.72 18.13 19.93
C VAL A 31 28.38 19.50 19.89
N ASN A 32 29.62 19.61 20.37
CA ASN A 32 30.43 20.83 20.28
C ASN A 32 30.72 21.22 18.83
N TRP A 33 30.98 20.26 17.94
CA TRP A 33 31.12 20.52 16.51
C TRP A 33 29.84 21.07 15.89
N LEU A 34 28.69 20.47 16.17
CA LEU A 34 27.39 20.94 15.63
C LEU A 34 27.04 22.35 16.12
N SER A 35 27.60 22.77 17.26
CA SER A 35 27.42 24.10 17.86
C SER A 35 28.55 25.07 17.52
N SER A 36 29.61 24.61 16.84
CA SER A 36 30.86 25.35 16.61
C SER A 36 30.72 26.60 15.75
N GLY A 37 29.69 26.65 14.90
CA GLY A 37 29.38 27.81 14.07
C GLY A 37 28.99 29.06 14.88
N GLY A 38 28.74 28.89 16.18
CA GLY A 38 28.32 29.96 17.07
C GLY A 38 26.83 30.28 16.95
N VAL A 39 26.42 31.32 17.65
CA VAL A 39 25.03 31.81 17.69
C VAL A 39 24.98 33.17 17.00
N SER A 40 23.92 33.36 16.23
CA SER A 40 23.57 34.63 15.58
C SER A 40 22.21 35.09 16.08
N GLU A 41 22.03 36.41 16.20
CA GLU A 41 20.70 36.99 16.39
C GLU A 41 19.93 36.90 15.06
N PHE A 42 18.77 36.27 15.09
CA PHE A 42 17.84 36.24 13.97
C PHE A 42 16.75 37.27 14.22
N LEU A 43 16.65 38.25 13.32
CA LEU A 43 15.56 39.20 13.31
C LEU A 43 14.35 38.52 12.64
N PRO A 44 13.20 38.38 13.33
CA PRO A 44 11.97 37.96 12.66
C PRO A 44 11.66 38.93 11.51
N GLY A 45 11.07 38.43 10.43
CA GLY A 45 10.82 39.20 9.20
C GLY A 45 10.05 40.51 9.44
N ALA A 46 10.05 41.40 8.43
CA ALA A 46 9.64 42.81 8.49
C ALA A 46 8.27 43.16 9.12
N ASN A 47 7.43 42.18 9.46
CA ASN A 47 6.05 42.35 9.91
C ASN A 47 5.80 42.05 11.41
N MET A 48 6.84 41.71 12.21
CA MET A 48 6.70 41.52 13.67
C MET A 48 7.29 42.67 14.49
N GLN A 49 6.71 42.95 15.66
CA GLN A 49 7.20 43.98 16.59
C GLN A 49 8.66 43.70 17.00
N SER A 50 9.50 44.72 16.91
CA SER A 50 10.98 44.68 16.99
C SER A 50 11.59 44.22 18.33
N ASN A 51 10.79 43.83 19.33
CA ASN A 51 11.26 43.62 20.71
C ASN A 51 11.55 42.16 21.09
N GLU A 52 11.35 41.18 20.21
CA GLU A 52 11.57 39.76 20.53
C GLU A 52 12.66 39.14 19.64
N ARG A 53 13.93 39.27 20.06
CA ARG A 53 15.08 38.68 19.35
C ARG A 53 15.13 37.17 19.57
N LEU A 54 15.35 36.41 18.49
CA LEU A 54 15.57 34.97 18.56
C LEU A 54 17.05 34.66 18.40
N MET A 55 17.59 33.86 19.32
CA MET A 55 18.95 33.34 19.20
C MET A 55 18.93 32.07 18.37
N VAL A 56 19.78 32.04 17.34
CA VAL A 56 19.78 30.98 16.33
C VAL A 56 21.20 30.48 16.11
N MET A 57 21.40 29.16 16.19
CA MET A 57 22.69 28.55 15.86
C MET A 57 22.99 28.76 14.37
N ARG A 58 24.24 29.12 14.07
CA ARG A 58 24.75 29.29 12.71
C ARG A 58 24.77 27.95 11.99
N GLU A 59 24.50 27.98 10.69
CA GLU A 59 24.53 26.76 9.88
C GLU A 59 25.95 26.22 9.71
N VAL A 60 26.06 24.89 9.86
CA VAL A 60 27.26 24.09 9.64
C VAL A 60 26.91 22.90 8.74
N SER A 61 27.85 22.01 8.47
CA SER A 61 27.56 20.75 7.76
C SER A 61 27.08 19.65 8.72
N PRO A 62 26.05 18.87 8.38
CA PRO A 62 25.62 17.71 9.16
C PRO A 62 26.62 16.57 9.06
N LEU A 63 26.70 15.71 10.08
CA LEU A 63 27.64 14.59 10.07
C LEU A 63 27.32 13.59 8.94
N PRO A 64 28.33 13.14 8.16
CA PRO A 64 28.10 12.28 7.01
C PRO A 64 27.68 10.86 7.44
N MET A 65 26.82 10.22 6.65
CA MET A 65 26.37 8.84 6.91
C MET A 65 27.53 7.85 7.00
N SER A 66 28.60 8.04 6.22
CA SER A 66 29.81 7.20 6.26
C SER A 66 30.44 7.19 7.66
N LEU A 67 30.64 8.36 8.27
CA LEU A 67 31.16 8.49 9.64
C LEU A 67 30.20 7.88 10.66
N LEU A 68 28.91 8.23 10.57
CA LEU A 68 27.90 7.81 11.53
C LEU A 68 27.69 6.28 11.54
N SER A 69 27.86 5.62 10.38
CA SER A 69 27.60 4.19 10.21
C SER A 69 28.54 3.27 11.00
N GLY A 70 29.74 3.73 11.34
CA GLY A 70 30.69 2.97 12.16
C GLY A 70 30.69 3.34 13.65
N LEU A 71 29.80 4.23 14.09
CA LEU A 71 29.69 4.56 15.52
C LEU A 71 29.05 3.42 16.30
N SER A 72 29.52 3.20 17.53
CA SER A 72 28.88 2.24 18.44
C SER A 72 27.42 2.62 18.73
N LEU A 73 26.52 1.63 18.84
CA LEU A 73 25.12 1.88 19.19
C LEU A 73 24.96 2.65 20.50
N ASN A 74 25.87 2.44 21.47
CA ASN A 74 25.90 3.17 22.73
C ASN A 74 26.17 4.67 22.51
N LEU A 75 27.15 5.02 21.66
CA LEU A 75 27.40 6.42 21.31
C LEU A 75 26.20 7.02 20.56
N CYS A 76 25.65 6.31 19.57
CA CYS A 76 24.48 6.79 18.83
C CYS A 76 23.30 7.10 19.74
N LEU A 77 23.02 6.22 20.71
CA LEU A 77 21.95 6.43 21.69
C LEU A 77 22.20 7.70 22.54
N LYS A 78 23.43 7.90 23.01
CA LYS A 78 23.80 9.11 23.76
C LYS A 78 23.67 10.37 22.92
N LEU A 79 24.10 10.32 21.66
CA LEU A 79 23.98 11.43 20.72
C LEU A 79 22.51 11.79 20.49
N VAL A 80 21.65 10.80 20.23
CA VAL A 80 20.19 11.02 20.07
C VAL A 80 19.64 11.79 21.27
N PHE A 81 19.93 11.37 22.49
CA PHE A 81 19.42 12.05 23.69
C PHE A 81 19.97 13.47 23.88
N GLN A 82 21.27 13.69 23.66
CA GLN A 82 21.84 15.04 23.77
C GLN A 82 21.33 16.00 22.68
N LEU A 83 21.09 15.47 21.48
CA LEU A 83 20.48 16.22 20.39
C LEU A 83 19.02 16.56 20.73
N GLU A 84 18.23 15.62 21.24
CA GLU A 84 16.85 15.89 21.67
C GLU A 84 16.78 16.99 22.73
N ASP A 85 17.69 16.98 23.70
CA ASP A 85 17.76 18.04 24.72
C ASP A 85 18.05 19.42 24.07
N SER A 86 18.93 19.46 23.07
CA SER A 86 19.24 20.68 22.33
C SER A 86 18.09 21.15 21.43
N LEU A 87 17.39 20.22 20.79
CA LEU A 87 16.30 20.49 19.84
C LEU A 87 14.99 20.90 20.54
N PHE A 88 14.66 20.27 21.67
CA PHE A 88 13.32 20.33 22.28
C PHE A 88 13.30 20.85 23.73
N ALA A 89 14.46 21.06 24.36
CA ALA A 89 14.57 21.76 25.65
C ALA A 89 15.47 23.01 25.60
N GLY A 90 16.23 23.20 24.52
CA GLY A 90 17.12 24.34 24.32
C GLY A 90 16.40 25.69 24.21
N GLN A 91 17.11 26.77 24.58
CA GLN A 91 16.64 28.15 24.40
C GLN A 91 17.04 28.75 23.05
N VAL A 92 18.09 28.19 22.42
CA VAL A 92 18.61 28.63 21.11
C VAL A 92 18.03 27.73 20.02
N ILE A 93 17.60 28.32 18.91
CA ILE A 93 17.07 27.56 17.77
C ILE A 93 18.20 26.76 17.11
N PRO A 94 18.04 25.43 16.94
CA PRO A 94 19.10 24.56 16.45
C PRO A 94 19.40 24.78 14.97
N SER A 95 20.64 24.52 14.54
CA SER A 95 21.03 24.53 13.12
C SER A 95 20.33 23.41 12.34
N ILE A 96 20.11 23.60 11.04
CA ILE A 96 19.51 22.54 10.20
C ILE A 96 20.41 21.30 10.16
N ALA A 97 21.72 21.49 10.29
CA ALA A 97 22.70 20.40 10.36
C ALA A 97 22.53 19.52 11.59
N MET A 98 22.16 20.10 12.73
CA MET A 98 21.84 19.36 13.95
C MET A 98 20.59 18.50 13.73
N VAL A 99 19.56 19.06 13.10
CA VAL A 99 18.32 18.35 12.76
C VAL A 99 18.56 17.22 11.76
N GLU A 100 19.35 17.46 10.71
CA GLU A 100 19.73 16.44 9.72
C GLU A 100 20.58 15.33 10.35
N THR A 101 21.51 15.67 11.27
CA THR A 101 22.31 14.68 12.00
C THR A 101 21.43 13.81 12.90
N TYR A 102 20.45 14.42 13.59
CA TYR A 102 19.44 13.67 14.36
C TYR A 102 18.66 12.71 13.47
N CYS A 103 18.15 13.17 12.33
CA CYS A 103 17.41 12.32 11.38
C CYS A 103 18.28 11.15 10.88
N ARG A 104 19.54 11.40 10.51
CA ARG A 104 20.48 10.36 10.05
C ARG A 104 20.71 9.27 11.10
N LEU A 105 20.88 9.63 12.36
CA LEU A 105 21.02 8.67 13.45
C LEU A 105 19.80 7.74 13.53
N LEU A 106 18.59 8.28 13.41
CA LEU A 106 17.36 7.49 13.42
C LEU A 106 17.24 6.56 12.20
N LEU A 107 17.75 6.97 11.04
CA LEU A 107 17.74 6.16 9.81
C LEU A 107 18.77 5.02 9.83
N LEU A 108 19.89 5.18 10.54
CA LEU A 108 20.99 4.19 10.59
C LEU A 108 20.63 2.93 11.36
N ALA A 109 20.00 3.10 12.53
CA ALA A 109 19.62 1.98 13.40
C ALA A 109 18.15 2.12 13.81
N PRO A 110 17.21 1.99 12.85
CA PRO A 110 15.82 2.36 13.05
C PRO A 110 15.15 1.53 14.15
N HIS A 111 15.44 0.24 14.26
CA HIS A 111 14.88 -0.60 15.32
C HIS A 111 15.39 -0.24 16.72
N SER A 112 16.67 0.15 16.82
CA SER A 112 17.30 0.42 18.11
C SER A 112 16.98 1.83 18.62
N LEU A 113 17.06 2.83 17.75
CA LEU A 113 17.04 4.25 18.12
C LEU A 113 15.67 4.91 17.97
N PHE A 114 14.84 4.49 17.01
CA PHE A 114 13.59 5.20 16.74
C PHE A 114 12.52 4.91 17.81
N ARG A 115 11.88 5.98 18.28
CA ARG A 115 10.70 5.96 19.14
C ARG A 115 9.61 6.85 18.53
N SER A 116 8.35 6.65 18.91
CA SER A 116 7.28 7.53 18.42
C SER A 116 7.47 8.92 19.04
N HIS A 117 7.71 9.93 18.20
CA HIS A 117 8.06 11.28 18.64
C HIS A 117 7.00 11.87 19.56
N PHE A 118 5.71 11.83 19.19
CA PHE A 118 4.65 12.43 20.01
C PHE A 118 4.49 11.76 21.37
N SER A 119 4.61 10.43 21.47
CA SER A 119 4.51 9.77 22.78
C SER A 119 5.79 9.95 23.60
N HIS A 120 6.95 9.79 22.97
CA HIS A 120 8.24 9.80 23.67
C HIS A 120 8.67 11.23 24.07
N LEU A 121 8.69 12.15 23.11
CA LEU A 121 9.13 13.52 23.34
C LEU A 121 8.13 14.28 24.21
N ALA A 122 6.81 14.04 24.10
CA ALA A 122 5.87 14.70 25.00
C ALA A 122 5.99 14.21 26.45
N GLN A 123 6.34 12.93 26.64
CA GLN A 123 6.63 12.39 27.98
C GLN A 123 7.91 12.98 28.57
N ARG A 124 8.97 13.10 27.76
CA ARG A 124 10.26 13.63 28.20
C ARG A 124 10.26 15.14 28.35
N TYR A 125 9.54 15.85 27.47
CA TYR A 125 9.43 17.30 27.42
C TYR A 125 7.95 17.71 27.48
N PRO A 126 7.38 17.88 28.68
CA PRO A 126 5.95 18.20 28.85
C PRO A 126 5.50 19.48 28.13
N SER A 127 6.43 20.40 27.86
CA SER A 127 6.15 21.66 27.14
C SER A 127 6.20 21.56 25.60
N LEU A 128 6.39 20.37 25.04
CA LEU A 128 6.56 20.16 23.60
C LEU A 128 5.38 20.73 22.78
N LEU A 129 4.16 20.38 23.17
CA LEU A 129 2.93 20.79 22.47
C LEU A 129 2.46 22.20 22.83
N SER A 130 2.96 22.78 23.94
CA SER A 130 2.61 24.14 24.36
C SER A 130 3.51 25.20 23.75
N LYS A 131 4.70 24.84 23.27
CA LYS A 131 5.62 25.74 22.57
C LYS A 131 5.52 25.56 21.05
N PRO A 132 4.99 26.56 20.30
CA PRO A 132 4.77 26.44 18.86
C PRO A 132 6.03 26.09 18.07
N GLY A 133 7.20 26.65 18.43
CA GLY A 133 8.46 26.38 17.75
C GLY A 133 8.89 24.91 17.77
N PHE A 134 8.70 24.23 18.92
CA PHE A 134 9.03 22.81 19.02
C PHE A 134 8.03 21.94 18.29
N THR A 135 6.74 22.27 18.38
CA THR A 135 5.69 21.54 17.65
C THR A 135 5.88 21.64 16.14
N LEU A 136 6.18 22.84 15.63
CA LEU A 136 6.52 23.06 14.21
C LEU A 136 7.73 22.22 13.80
N LEU A 137 8.82 22.23 14.57
CA LEU A 137 10.01 21.44 14.27
C LEU A 137 9.70 19.94 14.21
N VAL A 138 8.94 19.40 15.17
CA VAL A 138 8.53 17.99 15.15
C VAL A 138 7.71 17.68 13.89
N PHE A 139 6.73 18.51 13.54
CA PHE A 139 5.95 18.28 12.33
C PHE A 139 6.79 18.34 11.06
N GLU A 140 7.72 19.28 10.94
CA GLU A 140 8.61 19.39 9.78
C GLU A 140 9.53 18.17 9.65
N ILE A 141 10.13 17.71 10.76
CA ILE A 141 10.96 16.49 10.79
C ILE A 141 10.13 15.27 10.37
N VAL A 142 8.96 15.09 10.97
CA VAL A 142 8.13 13.91 10.71
C VAL A 142 7.63 13.93 9.26
N ASN A 143 7.14 15.06 8.76
CA ASN A 143 6.54 15.15 7.42
C ASN A 143 7.58 15.00 6.30
N TYR A 144 8.75 15.64 6.46
CA TYR A 144 9.69 15.79 5.36
C TYR A 144 10.97 14.95 5.47
N ARG A 145 11.17 14.22 6.57
CA ARG A 145 12.37 13.38 6.80
C ARG A 145 12.06 11.98 7.28
N LEU A 146 11.11 11.82 8.21
CA LEU A 146 10.91 10.55 8.92
C LEU A 146 9.65 9.79 8.52
N LEU A 147 8.86 10.30 7.58
CA LEU A 147 7.62 9.64 7.17
C LEU A 147 7.83 8.20 6.64
N PRO A 148 8.84 7.94 5.78
CA PRO A 148 9.17 6.57 5.38
C PRO A 148 9.61 5.69 6.56
N LEU A 149 10.30 6.27 7.56
CA LEU A 149 10.72 5.55 8.76
C LEU A 149 9.53 5.15 9.65
N TYR A 150 8.51 6.00 9.77
CA TYR A 150 7.27 5.66 10.47
C TYR A 150 6.56 4.47 9.80
N ARG A 151 6.55 4.41 8.48
CA ARG A 151 6.03 3.26 7.72
C ARG A 151 6.87 2.01 7.97
N TYR A 152 8.19 2.11 7.85
CA TYR A 152 9.13 1.01 8.08
C TYR A 152 8.97 0.38 9.48
N GLN A 153 8.71 1.20 10.49
CA GLN A 153 8.52 0.75 11.88
C GLN A 153 7.07 0.34 12.22
N GLY A 154 6.14 0.39 11.26
CA GLY A 154 4.73 0.06 11.48
C GLY A 154 4.00 1.03 12.42
N LYS A 155 4.46 2.29 12.54
CA LYS A 155 3.93 3.28 13.49
C LYS A 155 3.05 4.35 12.85
N SER A 156 2.78 4.29 11.55
CA SER A 156 1.98 5.29 10.81
C SER A 156 0.55 5.47 11.37
N LYS A 157 -0.14 4.36 11.73
CA LYS A 157 -1.50 4.42 12.30
C LYS A 157 -1.53 5.18 13.63
N SER A 158 -0.57 4.92 14.52
CA SER A 158 -0.45 5.65 15.80
C SER A 158 -0.21 7.14 15.56
N LEU A 159 0.73 7.46 14.67
CA LEU A 159 1.06 8.84 14.34
C LEU A 159 -0.14 9.59 13.73
N MET A 160 -0.90 8.93 12.86
CA MET A 160 -2.13 9.50 12.29
C MET A 160 -3.13 9.90 13.38
N TYR A 161 -3.34 9.05 14.39
CA TYR A 161 -4.23 9.39 15.51
C TYR A 161 -3.72 10.58 16.34
N ASP A 162 -2.41 10.61 16.64
CA ASP A 162 -1.79 11.71 17.39
C ASP A 162 -1.94 13.04 16.64
N VAL A 163 -1.64 13.05 15.34
CA VAL A 163 -1.71 14.25 14.49
C VAL A 163 -3.17 14.71 14.32
N THR A 164 -4.10 13.77 14.13
CA THR A 164 -5.53 14.09 13.98
C THR A 164 -6.08 14.82 15.18
N LYS A 165 -5.73 14.36 16.40
CA LYS A 165 -6.13 15.03 17.64
C LYS A 165 -5.56 16.44 17.71
N ILE A 166 -4.35 16.67 17.19
CA ILE A 166 -3.77 18.02 17.15
C ILE A 166 -4.53 18.89 16.12
N VAL A 167 -4.78 18.37 14.91
CA VAL A 167 -5.58 19.05 13.87
C VAL A 167 -6.95 19.47 14.40
N SER A 168 -7.64 18.59 15.13
CA SER A 168 -8.97 18.90 15.68
C SER A 168 -8.93 20.03 16.72
N THR A 169 -7.83 20.19 17.46
CA THR A 169 -7.64 21.33 18.36
C THR A 169 -7.21 22.63 17.67
N LEU A 170 -6.64 22.56 16.47
CA LEU A 170 -6.11 23.71 15.75
C LEU A 170 -7.11 24.32 14.75
N LYS A 171 -8.02 23.52 14.18
CA LYS A 171 -8.87 23.93 13.03
C LYS A 171 -9.68 25.19 13.26
N GLY A 172 -10.16 25.42 14.49
CA GLY A 172 -10.95 26.60 14.87
C GLY A 172 -10.14 27.75 15.50
N LYS A 173 -8.82 27.61 15.65
CA LYS A 173 -7.98 28.64 16.29
C LYS A 173 -7.58 29.72 15.29
N ARG A 174 -7.97 30.97 15.56
CA ARG A 174 -7.64 32.13 14.73
C ARG A 174 -6.13 32.38 14.68
N GLY A 175 -5.61 32.66 13.50
CA GLY A 175 -4.21 33.04 13.27
C GLY A 175 -3.18 31.91 13.31
N ASP A 176 -3.53 30.69 13.71
CA ASP A 176 -2.61 29.54 13.81
C ASP A 176 -2.53 28.76 12.47
N HIS A 177 -2.43 29.49 11.35
CA HIS A 177 -2.55 28.92 10.01
C HIS A 177 -1.40 28.00 9.62
N ARG A 178 -0.14 28.38 9.88
CA ARG A 178 1.03 27.58 9.48
C ARG A 178 1.04 26.22 10.16
N ILE A 179 0.90 26.20 11.49
CA ILE A 179 0.93 24.96 12.28
C ILE A 179 -0.23 24.04 11.92
N PHE A 180 -1.44 24.59 11.71
CA PHE A 180 -2.58 23.81 11.25
C PHE A 180 -2.33 23.19 9.88
N ARG A 181 -1.90 23.98 8.90
CA ARG A 181 -1.69 23.50 7.53
C ARG A 181 -0.56 22.50 7.42
N LEU A 182 0.50 22.67 8.20
CA LEU A 182 1.58 21.69 8.27
C LEU A 182 1.09 20.37 8.89
N ALA A 183 0.27 20.43 9.94
CA ALA A 183 -0.33 19.24 10.56
C ALA A 183 -1.32 18.54 9.62
N GLU A 184 -2.16 19.30 8.91
CA GLU A 184 -3.07 18.78 7.89
C GLU A 184 -2.31 18.13 6.72
N ASN A 185 -1.24 18.77 6.23
CA ASN A 185 -0.37 18.21 5.18
C ASN A 185 0.35 16.93 5.62
N LEU A 186 0.85 16.89 6.86
CA LEU A 186 1.41 15.67 7.45
C LEU A 186 0.36 14.55 7.51
N CYS A 187 -0.85 14.86 7.96
CA CYS A 187 -1.93 13.88 8.02
C CYS A 187 -2.32 13.37 6.62
N MET A 188 -2.36 14.27 5.63
CA MET A 188 -2.59 13.91 4.22
C MET A 188 -1.53 12.95 3.70
N ASN A 189 -0.24 13.26 3.88
CA ASN A 189 0.85 12.37 3.48
C ASN A 189 0.79 11.03 4.25
N LEU A 190 0.41 11.04 5.53
CA LEU A 190 0.22 9.82 6.32
C LEU A 190 -0.88 8.93 5.76
N ILE A 191 -2.07 9.50 5.49
CA ILE A 191 -3.21 8.77 4.93
C ILE A 191 -2.84 8.18 3.57
N LEU A 192 -2.27 9.00 2.67
CA LEU A 192 -1.78 8.54 1.35
C LEU A 192 -0.67 7.50 1.45
N SER A 193 0.01 7.40 2.61
CA SER A 193 1.05 6.40 2.82
C SER A 193 0.53 5.04 3.29
N LEU A 194 -0.74 4.90 3.64
CA LEU A 194 -1.28 3.65 4.17
C LEU A 194 -1.42 2.61 3.05
N ARG A 195 -1.00 1.37 3.34
CA ARG A 195 -1.04 0.24 2.40
C ARG A 195 -2.12 -0.78 2.74
N GLU A 196 -2.77 -0.61 3.88
CA GLU A 196 -3.74 -1.54 4.43
C GLU A 196 -4.94 -0.77 4.96
N PHE A 197 -6.06 -1.47 5.10
CA PHE A 197 -7.23 -0.95 5.78
C PHE A 197 -6.87 -0.37 7.17
N PHE A 198 -7.51 0.74 7.51
CA PHE A 198 -7.27 1.49 8.74
C PHE A 198 -8.58 2.07 9.26
N SER A 199 -8.63 2.34 10.57
CA SER A 199 -9.76 3.02 11.20
C SER A 199 -9.48 4.52 11.28
N VAL A 200 -10.50 5.36 11.03
CA VAL A 200 -10.38 6.81 11.23
C VAL A 200 -10.41 7.18 12.72
N LYS A 201 -11.10 6.38 13.54
CA LYS A 201 -11.20 6.56 14.99
C LYS A 201 -10.80 5.30 15.74
N ARG A 202 -10.10 5.49 16.86
CA ARG A 202 -9.70 4.39 17.76
C ARG A 202 -10.89 3.76 18.50
N GLU A 203 -11.90 4.55 18.85
CA GLU A 203 -13.08 4.11 19.64
C GLU A 203 -14.26 3.64 18.77
N GLY A 204 -14.20 3.84 17.44
CA GLY A 204 -15.20 3.34 16.50
C GLY A 204 -16.61 3.96 16.61
N LYS A 205 -16.79 5.07 17.35
CA LYS A 205 -18.11 5.71 17.54
C LYS A 205 -18.09 7.20 17.19
N GLY A 206 -19.22 7.67 16.62
CA GLY A 206 -19.49 9.08 16.30
C GLY A 206 -18.70 9.61 15.10
N PRO A 207 -18.99 10.85 14.65
CA PRO A 207 -18.37 11.44 13.47
C PRO A 207 -16.84 11.54 13.56
N THR A 208 -16.15 11.60 12.42
CA THR A 208 -14.70 11.82 12.39
C THR A 208 -14.33 13.21 12.90
N GLU A 209 -13.12 13.34 13.45
CA GLU A 209 -12.51 14.63 13.79
C GLU A 209 -11.73 15.25 12.61
N PHE A 210 -11.73 14.55 11.48
CA PHE A 210 -11.05 14.97 10.26
C PHE A 210 -11.65 16.26 9.70
N THR A 211 -10.81 17.04 9.03
CA THR A 211 -11.25 18.14 8.18
C THR A 211 -11.89 17.59 6.91
N GLU A 212 -12.65 18.42 6.19
CA GLU A 212 -13.23 18.03 4.89
C GLU A 212 -12.15 17.49 3.94
N THR A 213 -10.99 18.16 3.87
CA THR A 213 -9.83 17.73 3.07
C THR A 213 -9.37 16.31 3.43
N LEU A 214 -9.19 16.03 4.73
CA LEU A 214 -8.73 14.72 5.19
C LEU A 214 -9.78 13.63 4.99
N ASN A 215 -11.07 13.95 5.16
CA ASN A 215 -12.17 13.03 4.86
C ASN A 215 -12.15 12.60 3.38
N ARG A 216 -11.96 13.54 2.45
CA ARG A 216 -11.89 13.24 1.01
C ARG A 216 -10.68 12.40 0.64
N VAL A 217 -9.50 12.79 1.14
CA VAL A 217 -8.25 12.04 0.94
C VAL A 217 -8.39 10.61 1.49
N THR A 218 -9.06 10.43 2.63
CA THR A 218 -9.34 9.11 3.20
C THR A 218 -10.15 8.22 2.28
N VAL A 219 -11.23 8.74 1.68
CA VAL A 219 -12.06 7.97 0.75
C VAL A 219 -11.27 7.58 -0.51
N ILE A 220 -10.47 8.50 -1.07
CA ILE A 220 -9.59 8.21 -2.21
C ILE A 220 -8.59 7.11 -1.86
N THR A 221 -7.91 7.25 -0.73
CA THR A 221 -6.95 6.25 -0.26
C THR A 221 -7.62 4.89 -0.05
N LEU A 222 -8.82 4.84 0.53
CA LEU A 222 -9.57 3.59 0.66
C LEU A 222 -9.87 2.98 -0.71
N ALA A 223 -10.27 3.78 -1.71
CA ALA A 223 -10.51 3.30 -3.07
C ALA A 223 -9.25 2.69 -3.69
N ILE A 224 -8.11 3.36 -3.53
CA ILE A 224 -6.81 2.87 -4.01
C ILE A 224 -6.42 1.57 -3.30
N ILE A 225 -6.48 1.51 -1.97
CA ILE A 225 -6.10 0.32 -1.18
C ILE A 225 -6.99 -0.87 -1.54
N ILE A 226 -8.31 -0.70 -1.49
CA ILE A 226 -9.26 -1.79 -1.74
C ILE A 226 -9.10 -2.32 -3.17
N LYS A 227 -8.98 -1.44 -4.16
CA LYS A 227 -8.85 -1.87 -5.56
C LYS A 227 -7.51 -2.52 -5.89
N THR A 228 -6.42 -2.08 -5.25
CA THR A 228 -5.05 -2.53 -5.60
C THR A 228 -4.47 -3.57 -4.65
N ARG A 229 -5.08 -3.80 -3.49
CA ARG A 229 -4.59 -4.72 -2.43
C ARG A 229 -5.70 -5.47 -1.68
N GLY A 230 -6.96 -5.05 -1.82
CA GLY A 230 -8.12 -5.62 -1.11
C GLY A 230 -8.11 -5.44 0.41
N ILE A 231 -9.19 -5.85 1.07
CA ILE A 231 -9.31 -5.86 2.52
C ILE A 231 -8.87 -7.22 3.08
N ALA A 232 -7.80 -7.22 3.87
CA ALA A 232 -7.14 -8.42 4.36
C ALA A 232 -7.92 -9.19 5.45
N ASP A 233 -8.73 -8.51 6.26
CA ASP A 233 -9.44 -9.07 7.41
C ASP A 233 -10.97 -9.01 7.22
N ALA A 234 -11.68 -10.08 7.61
CA ALA A 234 -13.13 -10.16 7.55
C ALA A 234 -13.80 -9.12 8.46
N ASP A 235 -13.21 -8.84 9.63
CA ASP A 235 -13.79 -7.89 10.59
C ASP A 235 -13.74 -6.44 10.06
N HIS A 236 -12.73 -6.13 9.25
CA HIS A 236 -12.60 -4.83 8.60
C HIS A 236 -13.68 -4.57 7.55
N LEU A 237 -14.16 -5.61 6.86
CA LEU A 237 -15.27 -5.48 5.90
C LEU A 237 -16.56 -5.01 6.58
N VAL A 238 -16.83 -5.51 7.78
CA VAL A 238 -17.99 -5.09 8.59
C VAL A 238 -17.82 -3.64 9.08
N TYR A 239 -16.59 -3.23 9.36
CA TYR A 239 -16.29 -1.87 9.83
C TYR A 239 -16.34 -0.81 8.72
N LEU A 240 -16.13 -1.19 7.45
CA LEU A 240 -16.07 -0.25 6.33
C LEU A 240 -17.32 0.65 6.25
N GLN A 241 -18.52 0.06 6.37
CA GLN A 241 -19.76 0.84 6.31
C GLN A 241 -19.82 1.86 7.45
N THR A 242 -19.58 1.42 8.69
CA THR A 242 -19.54 2.31 9.86
C THR A 242 -18.50 3.42 9.68
N MET A 243 -17.32 3.10 9.15
CA MET A 243 -16.27 4.08 8.88
C MET A 243 -16.71 5.13 7.85
N LEU A 244 -17.36 4.69 6.76
CA LEU A 244 -17.90 5.61 5.77
C LEU A 244 -18.98 6.50 6.39
N GLU A 245 -19.90 5.95 7.17
CA GLU A 245 -20.91 6.74 7.89
C GLU A 245 -20.27 7.78 8.82
N GLN A 246 -19.20 7.43 9.55
CA GLN A 246 -18.45 8.37 10.38
C GLN A 246 -17.83 9.51 9.58
N ILE A 247 -17.18 9.20 8.46
CA ILE A 247 -16.54 10.19 7.55
C ILE A 247 -17.64 11.08 6.96
N MET A 248 -18.74 10.48 6.51
CA MET A 248 -19.84 11.15 5.84
C MET A 248 -20.70 12.01 6.77
N ALA A 249 -20.66 11.77 8.09
CA ALA A 249 -21.47 12.50 9.07
C ALA A 249 -21.10 13.99 9.18
N THR A 250 -19.82 14.32 9.05
CA THR A 250 -19.32 15.71 9.11
C THR A 250 -19.04 16.31 7.74
N SER A 251 -19.18 15.51 6.68
CA SER A 251 -18.67 15.86 5.36
C SER A 251 -19.77 16.13 4.35
N GLN A 252 -19.58 17.19 3.55
CA GLN A 252 -20.57 17.64 2.57
C GLN A 252 -20.22 17.25 1.13
N HIS A 253 -19.02 16.69 0.89
CA HIS A 253 -18.60 16.31 -0.45
C HIS A 253 -19.44 15.21 -1.09
N THR A 254 -19.48 15.27 -2.42
CA THR A 254 -19.91 14.22 -3.33
C THR A 254 -18.77 13.88 -4.29
N TRP A 255 -18.95 12.81 -5.06
CA TRP A 255 -18.00 12.34 -6.07
C TRP A 255 -18.70 12.35 -7.42
N SER A 256 -18.00 12.81 -8.47
CA SER A 256 -18.51 12.73 -9.84
C SER A 256 -18.73 11.28 -10.25
N GLU A 257 -19.64 11.05 -11.21
CA GLU A 257 -19.81 9.73 -11.82
C GLU A 257 -18.50 9.23 -12.46
N LYS A 258 -17.73 10.15 -13.05
CA LYS A 258 -16.43 9.87 -13.68
C LYS A 258 -15.40 9.33 -12.69
N THR A 259 -15.36 9.83 -11.46
CA THR A 259 -14.49 9.27 -10.42
C THR A 259 -15.08 8.01 -9.81
N LEU A 260 -16.38 8.00 -9.49
CA LEU A 260 -17.05 6.84 -8.87
C LEU A 260 -16.96 5.58 -9.72
N ARG A 261 -16.94 5.68 -11.06
CA ARG A 261 -16.79 4.50 -11.93
C ARG A 261 -15.49 3.73 -11.71
N HIS A 262 -14.44 4.42 -11.25
CA HIS A 262 -13.13 3.80 -10.97
C HIS A 262 -13.02 3.23 -9.55
N PHE A 263 -13.92 3.63 -8.64
CA PHE A 263 -13.94 3.12 -7.26
C PHE A 263 -14.32 1.64 -7.24
N PRO A 264 -13.80 0.88 -6.26
CA PRO A 264 -14.23 -0.50 -6.05
C PRO A 264 -15.74 -0.55 -5.72
N PRO A 265 -16.47 -1.60 -6.15
CA PRO A 265 -17.93 -1.67 -6.00
C PRO A 265 -18.41 -1.41 -4.56
N LEU A 266 -17.73 -1.97 -3.57
CA LEU A 266 -18.05 -1.79 -2.14
C LEU A 266 -18.11 -0.32 -1.71
N LEU A 267 -17.21 0.53 -2.21
CA LEU A 267 -17.23 1.96 -1.92
C LEU A 267 -18.21 2.70 -2.81
N ARG A 268 -18.26 2.36 -4.10
CA ARG A 268 -19.13 3.02 -5.08
C ARG A 268 -20.58 2.93 -4.67
N ASP A 269 -21.04 1.75 -4.28
CA ASP A 269 -22.43 1.49 -3.91
C ASP A 269 -22.82 2.25 -2.62
N ALA A 270 -21.88 2.44 -1.70
CA ALA A 270 -22.08 3.23 -0.48
C ALA A 270 -22.13 4.75 -0.73
N LEU A 271 -21.51 5.24 -1.81
CA LEU A 271 -21.33 6.68 -2.07
C LEU A 271 -22.28 7.23 -3.15
N ILE A 272 -22.77 6.40 -4.07
CA ILE A 272 -23.56 6.84 -5.24
C ILE A 272 -24.87 7.57 -4.88
N GLY A 273 -25.46 7.28 -3.72
CA GLY A 273 -26.73 7.88 -3.27
C GLY A 273 -26.61 9.24 -2.57
N ARG A 274 -25.41 9.84 -2.47
CA ARG A 274 -25.25 11.11 -1.75
C ARG A 274 -25.83 12.29 -2.54
N ILE A 275 -26.66 13.08 -1.86
CA ILE A 275 -27.23 14.30 -2.42
C ILE A 275 -26.15 15.37 -2.53
N ASP A 276 -25.96 15.89 -3.74
CA ASP A 276 -25.10 17.04 -3.99
C ASP A 276 -25.75 18.33 -3.48
N LYS A 277 -25.07 18.99 -2.54
CA LYS A 277 -25.52 20.23 -1.91
C LYS A 277 -25.01 21.49 -2.60
N ARG A 278 -24.19 21.39 -3.64
CA ARG A 278 -23.65 22.57 -4.35
C ARG A 278 -24.74 23.47 -4.91
N GLY A 279 -25.79 22.88 -5.49
CA GLY A 279 -26.95 23.65 -5.97
C GLY A 279 -27.63 24.47 -4.87
N GLN A 280 -27.73 23.91 -3.65
CA GLN A 280 -28.27 24.62 -2.48
C GLN A 280 -27.31 25.73 -2.02
N ALA A 281 -26.00 25.48 -2.04
CA ALA A 281 -24.99 26.48 -1.70
C ALA A 281 -25.00 27.67 -2.67
N ILE A 282 -25.23 27.42 -3.97
CA ILE A 282 -25.39 28.48 -4.98
C ILE A 282 -26.71 29.25 -4.78
N GLN A 283 -27.81 28.58 -4.42
CA GLN A 283 -29.05 29.28 -4.07
C GLN A 283 -28.87 30.18 -2.84
N ALA A 284 -28.16 29.69 -1.81
CA ALA A 284 -27.82 30.48 -0.64
C ALA A 284 -26.91 31.68 -0.99
N TRP A 285 -25.97 31.48 -1.91
CA TRP A 285 -25.15 32.57 -2.47
C TRP A 285 -26.04 33.64 -3.13
N GLN A 286 -26.94 33.25 -4.04
CA GLN A 286 -27.82 34.20 -4.75
C GLN A 286 -28.69 35.03 -3.79
N GLN A 287 -29.10 34.46 -2.66
CA GLN A 287 -29.85 35.19 -1.62
C GLN A 287 -28.96 36.17 -0.82
N ALA A 288 -27.69 35.81 -0.60
CA ALA A 288 -26.75 36.62 0.18
C ALA A 288 -25.96 37.62 -0.68
N GLU A 289 -25.90 37.44 -2.00
CA GLU A 289 -25.02 38.11 -2.96
C GLU A 289 -25.03 39.63 -2.77
N THR A 290 -26.20 40.27 -2.85
CA THR A 290 -26.32 41.73 -2.71
C THR A 290 -25.70 42.24 -1.41
N THR A 291 -25.91 41.52 -0.30
CA THR A 291 -25.37 41.90 1.01
C THR A 291 -23.86 41.67 1.09
N VAL A 292 -23.38 40.53 0.59
CA VAL A 292 -21.95 40.19 0.57
C VAL A 292 -21.18 41.16 -0.31
N ILE A 293 -21.68 41.48 -1.51
CA ILE A 293 -21.04 42.43 -2.42
C ILE A 293 -21.01 43.84 -1.82
N HIS A 294 -22.08 44.26 -1.15
CA HIS A 294 -22.09 45.54 -0.43
C HIS A 294 -21.02 45.58 0.67
N GLN A 295 -20.94 44.54 1.52
CA GLN A 295 -19.93 44.43 2.56
C GLN A 295 -18.51 44.37 1.98
N CYS A 296 -18.30 43.61 0.90
CA CYS A 296 -17.02 43.51 0.22
C CYS A 296 -16.62 44.85 -0.41
N THR A 297 -17.56 45.63 -0.96
CA THR A 297 -17.29 46.96 -1.50
C THR A 297 -16.85 47.92 -0.39
N GLN A 298 -17.56 47.92 0.73
CA GLN A 298 -17.21 48.70 1.92
C GLN A 298 -15.88 48.29 2.55
N LEU A 299 -15.47 47.04 2.39
CA LEU A 299 -14.22 46.51 2.95
C LEU A 299 -13.03 46.68 2.00
N LEU A 300 -13.21 46.36 0.71
CA LEU A 300 -12.15 46.10 -0.24
C LEU A 300 -11.97 47.21 -1.28
N SER A 301 -12.89 48.17 -1.41
CA SER A 301 -12.66 49.30 -2.31
C SER A 301 -11.35 50.04 -1.95
N PRO A 302 -10.55 50.50 -2.94
CA PRO A 302 -9.38 51.33 -2.68
C PRO A 302 -9.70 52.57 -1.83
N SER A 303 -10.91 53.13 -1.99
CA SER A 303 -11.41 54.29 -1.23
C SER A 303 -12.13 53.96 0.08
N ALA A 304 -12.25 52.68 0.45
CA ALA A 304 -12.97 52.28 1.65
C ALA A 304 -12.31 52.79 2.94
N ASP A 305 -13.12 53.01 3.99
CA ASP A 305 -12.62 53.39 5.31
C ASP A 305 -11.77 52.24 5.92
N PRO A 306 -10.49 52.50 6.30
CA PRO A 306 -9.65 51.52 6.98
C PRO A 306 -10.25 50.98 8.29
N SER A 307 -11.09 51.76 8.99
CA SER A 307 -11.69 51.36 10.26
C SER A 307 -12.69 50.21 10.12
N TYR A 308 -13.28 50.05 8.93
CA TYR A 308 -14.30 49.04 8.65
C TYR A 308 -13.75 47.60 8.75
N VAL A 309 -12.45 47.39 8.61
CA VAL A 309 -11.80 46.07 8.79
C VAL A 309 -12.13 45.50 10.18
N THR A 310 -12.01 46.33 11.22
CA THR A 310 -12.31 45.94 12.61
C THR A 310 -13.79 45.64 12.79
N THR A 311 -14.66 46.47 12.19
CA THR A 311 -16.11 46.24 12.19
C THR A 311 -16.47 44.91 11.54
N TYR A 312 -15.86 44.61 10.39
CA TYR A 312 -16.10 43.35 9.69
C TYR A 312 -15.65 42.15 10.52
N ILE A 313 -14.45 42.16 11.09
CA ILE A 313 -13.91 41.05 11.90
C ILE A 313 -14.80 40.78 13.12
N ASN A 314 -15.33 41.82 13.77
CA ASN A 314 -16.08 41.70 15.02
C ASN A 314 -17.58 41.44 14.80
N HIS A 315 -18.20 42.01 13.77
CA HIS A 315 -19.65 42.08 13.65
C HIS A 315 -20.24 41.42 12.39
N SER A 316 -19.42 40.98 11.43
CA SER A 316 -19.97 40.30 10.25
C SER A 316 -20.62 38.96 10.62
N PHE A 317 -21.75 38.64 10.01
CA PHE A 317 -22.46 37.37 10.24
C PHE A 317 -21.66 36.20 9.65
N PRO A 318 -21.51 35.07 10.38
CA PRO A 318 -20.78 33.89 9.89
C PRO A 318 -21.25 33.42 8.50
N GLN A 319 -22.56 33.48 8.25
CA GLN A 319 -23.19 33.11 6.97
C GLN A 319 -22.70 33.95 5.78
N HIS A 320 -22.27 35.19 6.00
CA HIS A 320 -21.72 36.06 4.95
C HIS A 320 -20.20 35.95 4.88
N ARG A 321 -19.52 35.69 6.01
CA ARG A 321 -18.06 35.53 6.09
C ARG A 321 -17.52 34.42 5.20
N GLN A 322 -18.27 33.35 5.00
CA GLN A 322 -17.88 32.23 4.13
C GLN A 322 -17.80 32.61 2.64
N TYR A 323 -18.39 33.74 2.25
CA TYR A 323 -18.40 34.25 0.88
C TYR A 323 -17.41 35.40 0.66
N LEU A 324 -16.55 35.73 1.62
CA LEU A 324 -15.63 36.87 1.51
C LEU A 324 -14.72 36.75 0.28
N CYS A 325 -14.11 35.57 0.08
CA CYS A 325 -13.25 35.33 -1.09
C CYS A 325 -14.04 35.33 -2.41
N ALA A 326 -15.27 34.82 -2.40
CA ALA A 326 -16.16 34.86 -3.56
C ALA A 326 -16.52 36.31 -3.95
N GLY A 327 -16.94 37.12 -2.97
CA GLY A 327 -17.24 38.53 -3.19
C GLY A 327 -16.01 39.34 -3.63
N ALA A 328 -14.84 39.09 -3.04
CA ALA A 328 -13.59 39.68 -3.48
C ALA A 328 -13.28 39.36 -4.94
N TRP A 329 -13.42 38.09 -5.35
CA TRP A 329 -13.20 37.65 -6.73
C TRP A 329 -14.17 38.32 -7.72
N ILE A 330 -15.46 38.43 -7.37
CA ILE A 330 -16.47 39.08 -8.22
C ILE A 330 -16.15 40.56 -8.42
N LEU A 331 -15.74 41.28 -7.36
CA LEU A 331 -15.39 42.70 -7.44
C LEU A 331 -14.19 43.00 -8.33
N MET A 332 -13.31 42.02 -8.57
CA MET A 332 -12.16 42.21 -9.47
C MET A 332 -12.63 42.40 -10.91
N GLN A 333 -13.65 41.69 -11.39
CA GLN A 333 -14.13 41.77 -12.80
C GLN A 333 -13.03 41.57 -13.87
N GLY A 334 -11.93 40.90 -13.53
CA GLY A 334 -10.74 40.74 -14.40
C GLY A 334 -9.68 41.84 -14.24
N HIS A 335 -9.91 42.78 -13.32
CA HIS A 335 -9.06 43.90 -12.93
C HIS A 335 -8.69 43.76 -11.44
N PRO A 336 -7.64 42.99 -11.10
CA PRO A 336 -7.25 42.73 -9.72
C PRO A 336 -7.01 43.98 -8.86
N GLU A 337 -6.61 45.08 -9.50
CA GLU A 337 -6.41 46.41 -8.91
C GLU A 337 -7.68 47.01 -8.27
N ASN A 338 -8.86 46.49 -8.60
CA ASN A 338 -10.13 46.97 -8.06
C ASN A 338 -10.35 46.61 -6.58
N ILE A 339 -9.54 45.72 -6.01
CA ILE A 339 -9.62 45.34 -4.59
C ILE A 339 -8.35 45.70 -3.82
N ASN A 340 -8.54 46.10 -2.56
CA ASN A 340 -7.49 46.36 -1.61
C ASN A 340 -7.07 45.04 -0.94
N SER A 341 -5.99 44.44 -1.47
CA SER A 341 -5.44 43.17 -0.99
C SER A 341 -4.92 43.22 0.45
N GLU A 342 -4.42 44.38 0.92
CA GLU A 342 -3.96 44.53 2.30
C GLU A 342 -5.10 44.40 3.31
N LYS A 343 -6.27 44.99 3.01
CA LYS A 343 -7.46 44.87 3.86
C LYS A 343 -8.01 43.45 3.87
N LEU A 344 -8.08 42.81 2.69
CA LEU A 344 -8.45 41.39 2.61
C LEU A 344 -7.52 40.52 3.44
N ALA A 345 -6.21 40.73 3.32
CA ALA A 345 -5.22 40.02 4.11
C ALA A 345 -5.44 40.20 5.61
N ARG A 346 -5.68 41.42 6.09
CA ARG A 346 -5.94 41.68 7.52
C ARG A 346 -7.12 40.89 8.05
N VAL A 347 -8.17 40.71 7.23
CA VAL A 347 -9.33 39.90 7.62
C VAL A 347 -8.99 38.41 7.62
N LEU A 348 -8.36 37.89 6.56
CA LEU A 348 -8.01 36.46 6.44
C LEU A 348 -7.05 36.00 7.55
N ARG A 349 -6.18 36.88 8.03
CA ARG A 349 -5.29 36.64 9.18
C ARG A 349 -6.05 36.26 10.46
N GLU A 350 -7.21 36.88 10.66
CA GLU A 350 -8.06 36.71 11.85
C GLU A 350 -9.09 35.57 11.68
N PHE A 351 -9.22 35.02 10.48
CA PHE A 351 -10.04 33.82 10.28
C PHE A 351 -9.31 32.60 10.85
N SER A 352 -10.09 31.60 11.25
CA SER A 352 -9.55 30.27 11.51
C SER A 352 -9.13 29.58 10.20
N PRO A 353 -8.19 28.62 10.25
CA PRO A 353 -7.78 27.90 9.06
C PRO A 353 -8.93 27.18 8.34
N GLU A 354 -9.91 26.67 9.09
CA GLU A 354 -11.11 26.02 8.55
C GLU A 354 -12.03 27.02 7.84
N GLU A 355 -12.22 28.23 8.39
CA GLU A 355 -12.97 29.31 7.71
C GLU A 355 -12.29 29.74 6.40
N VAL A 356 -10.95 29.76 6.35
CA VAL A 356 -10.20 30.03 5.12
C VAL A 356 -10.41 28.91 4.10
N THR A 357 -10.37 27.64 4.51
CA THR A 357 -10.70 26.50 3.62
C THR A 357 -12.12 26.64 3.06
N ALA A 358 -13.11 26.88 3.92
CA ALA A 358 -14.51 27.02 3.52
C ALA A 358 -14.71 28.17 2.53
N ASN A 359 -14.04 29.30 2.75
CA ASN A 359 -14.04 30.44 1.82
C ASN A 359 -13.49 30.06 0.43
N ILE A 360 -12.44 29.26 0.36
CA ILE A 360 -11.85 28.82 -0.92
C ILE A 360 -12.81 27.91 -1.68
N TYR A 361 -13.38 26.90 -1.01
CA TYR A 361 -14.36 26.01 -1.66
C TYR A 361 -15.59 26.78 -2.13
N THR A 362 -16.09 27.69 -1.31
CA THR A 362 -17.25 28.53 -1.66
C THR A 362 -16.92 29.47 -2.82
N MET A 363 -15.73 30.07 -2.84
CA MET A 363 -15.25 30.86 -3.99
C MET A 363 -15.19 30.01 -5.26
N VAL A 364 -14.71 28.77 -5.19
CA VAL A 364 -14.68 27.84 -6.33
C VAL A 364 -16.09 27.50 -6.82
N ASP A 365 -17.04 27.26 -5.94
CA ASP A 365 -18.44 27.02 -6.34
C ASP A 365 -19.03 28.25 -7.06
N VAL A 366 -18.86 29.44 -6.47
CA VAL A 366 -19.39 30.69 -7.04
C VAL A 366 -18.70 31.06 -8.35
N LEU A 367 -17.37 30.90 -8.47
CA LEU A 367 -16.64 31.25 -9.70
C LEU A 367 -17.06 30.34 -10.86
N LEU A 368 -17.24 29.04 -10.62
CA LEU A 368 -17.69 28.10 -11.65
C LEU A 368 -19.13 28.41 -12.07
N HIS A 369 -20.02 28.70 -11.11
CA HIS A 369 -21.38 29.16 -11.41
C HIS A 369 -21.37 30.45 -12.25
N HIS A 370 -20.53 31.42 -11.90
CA HIS A 370 -20.42 32.68 -12.64
C HIS A 370 -19.93 32.46 -14.08
N ILE A 371 -18.95 31.57 -14.31
CA ILE A 371 -18.52 31.21 -15.68
C ILE A 371 -19.71 30.68 -16.49
N HIS A 372 -20.52 29.77 -15.92
CA HIS A 372 -21.71 29.24 -16.61
C HIS A 372 -22.73 30.34 -16.94
N MET A 373 -22.96 31.26 -16.01
CA MET A 373 -23.86 32.40 -16.22
C MET A 373 -23.34 33.30 -17.37
N GLU A 374 -22.08 33.71 -17.35
CA GLU A 374 -21.51 34.59 -18.38
C GLU A 374 -21.47 33.94 -19.77
N LEU A 375 -21.25 32.63 -19.84
CA LEU A 375 -21.35 31.87 -21.10
C LEU A 375 -22.76 31.93 -21.68
N GLN A 376 -23.80 31.84 -20.83
CA GLN A 376 -25.20 31.98 -21.27
C GLN A 376 -25.50 33.40 -21.78
N HIS A 377 -24.78 34.42 -21.29
CA HIS A 377 -24.87 35.79 -21.77
C HIS A 377 -24.04 36.06 -23.04
N GLY A 378 -23.39 35.03 -23.61
CA GLY A 378 -22.69 35.11 -24.89
C GLY A 378 -21.20 35.50 -24.79
N HIS A 379 -20.61 35.50 -23.59
CA HIS A 379 -19.18 35.77 -23.42
C HIS A 379 -18.31 34.59 -23.88
N SER A 380 -17.11 34.90 -24.37
CA SER A 380 -16.12 33.91 -24.81
C SER A 380 -15.57 33.11 -23.63
N LEU A 381 -15.61 31.78 -23.71
CA LEU A 381 -15.03 30.89 -22.70
C LEU A 381 -13.54 31.16 -22.47
N GLN A 382 -12.79 31.44 -23.53
CA GLN A 382 -11.35 31.68 -23.43
C GLN A 382 -11.06 32.94 -22.61
N ASP A 383 -11.82 34.00 -22.84
CA ASP A 383 -11.67 35.27 -22.11
C ASP A 383 -12.06 35.11 -20.64
N LEU A 384 -13.13 34.37 -20.35
CA LEU A 384 -13.57 34.07 -18.99
C LEU A 384 -12.52 33.25 -18.22
N LEU A 385 -11.95 32.21 -18.84
CA LEU A 385 -10.88 31.42 -18.22
C LEU A 385 -9.61 32.24 -17.99
N LEU A 386 -9.23 33.11 -18.93
CA LEU A 386 -8.09 34.01 -18.79
C LEU A 386 -8.27 34.98 -17.61
N LYS A 387 -9.42 35.66 -17.53
CA LYS A 387 -9.77 36.55 -16.41
C LYS A 387 -9.79 35.81 -15.08
N THR A 388 -10.38 34.62 -15.06
CA THR A 388 -10.45 33.77 -13.87
C THR A 388 -9.05 33.40 -13.38
N CYS A 389 -8.19 32.92 -14.28
CA CYS A 389 -6.82 32.56 -13.94
C CYS A 389 -5.99 33.78 -13.51
N ALA A 390 -6.20 34.95 -14.09
CA ALA A 390 -5.55 36.20 -13.67
C ALA A 390 -5.95 36.59 -12.23
N ASN A 391 -7.24 36.53 -11.90
CA ASN A 391 -7.74 36.81 -10.56
C ASN A 391 -7.19 35.80 -9.53
N LEU A 392 -7.20 34.51 -9.85
CA LEU A 392 -6.66 33.47 -8.97
C LEU A 392 -5.13 33.62 -8.79
N ALA A 393 -4.41 33.97 -9.86
CA ALA A 393 -2.98 34.26 -9.80
C ALA A 393 -2.67 35.47 -8.89
N PHE A 394 -3.54 36.47 -8.85
CA PHE A 394 -3.42 37.59 -7.92
C PHE A 394 -3.51 37.12 -6.46
N PHE A 395 -4.50 36.29 -6.13
CA PHE A 395 -4.66 35.75 -4.78
C PHE A 395 -3.49 34.88 -4.34
N VAL A 396 -2.97 34.03 -5.21
CA VAL A 396 -2.02 32.98 -4.80
C VAL A 396 -0.55 33.38 -5.00
N TRP A 397 -0.24 34.09 -6.09
CA TRP A 397 1.14 34.40 -6.47
C TRP A 397 1.54 35.81 -6.12
N THR A 398 0.69 36.79 -6.46
CA THR A 398 1.03 38.22 -6.33
C THR A 398 0.98 38.67 -4.89
N HIS A 399 -0.10 38.33 -4.19
CA HIS A 399 -0.28 38.72 -2.79
C HIS A 399 -0.26 37.54 -1.81
N GLU A 400 -0.15 36.28 -2.25
CA GLU A 400 -0.03 35.10 -1.36
C GLU A 400 -1.08 35.07 -0.24
N LEU A 401 -2.33 35.41 -0.58
CA LEU A 401 -3.47 35.53 0.32
C LEU A 401 -4.09 34.17 0.65
N LEU A 402 -4.05 33.24 -0.31
CA LEU A 402 -4.72 31.95 -0.21
C LEU A 402 -3.73 30.79 -0.38
N PRO A 403 -3.89 29.70 0.38
CA PRO A 403 -3.11 28.47 0.22
C PRO A 403 -3.43 27.79 -1.11
N LEU A 404 -2.40 27.67 -1.96
CA LEU A 404 -2.49 27.08 -3.30
C LEU A 404 -2.95 25.62 -3.28
N ASP A 405 -2.39 24.81 -2.39
CA ASP A 405 -2.71 23.39 -2.23
C ASP A 405 -4.21 23.18 -2.03
N ILE A 406 -4.84 24.00 -1.19
CA ILE A 406 -6.28 23.94 -0.93
C ILE A 406 -7.09 24.41 -2.13
N LEU A 407 -6.67 25.48 -2.83
CA LEU A 407 -7.34 25.93 -4.04
C LEU A 407 -7.31 24.87 -5.15
N LEU A 408 -6.16 24.24 -5.36
CA LEU A 408 -6.01 23.17 -6.35
C LEU A 408 -6.87 21.95 -5.99
N LEU A 409 -6.90 21.55 -4.72
CA LEU A 409 -7.78 20.47 -4.26
C LEU A 409 -9.25 20.83 -4.49
N ALA A 410 -9.69 22.04 -4.07
CA ALA A 410 -11.07 22.49 -4.24
C ALA A 410 -11.53 22.50 -5.72
N LEU A 411 -10.66 22.89 -6.66
CA LEU A 411 -10.94 22.80 -8.10
C LEU A 411 -10.94 21.35 -8.62
N THR A 412 -9.96 20.54 -8.19
CA THR A 412 -9.86 19.12 -8.56
C THR A 412 -11.07 18.32 -8.07
N ASP A 413 -11.67 18.78 -6.98
CA ASP A 413 -12.84 18.23 -6.33
C ASP A 413 -14.18 18.60 -6.99
N ARG A 414 -14.13 19.37 -8.08
CA ARG A 414 -15.25 19.78 -8.95
C ARG A 414 -15.05 19.24 -10.37
N ASP A 415 -14.62 17.99 -10.47
CA ASP A 415 -14.21 17.37 -11.72
C ASP A 415 -15.36 17.01 -12.67
N ASP A 416 -16.60 17.08 -12.18
CA ASP A 416 -17.80 17.05 -13.01
C ASP A 416 -18.04 18.35 -13.78
N ASP A 417 -17.41 19.45 -13.37
CA ASP A 417 -17.41 20.72 -14.09
C ASP A 417 -16.30 20.73 -15.18
N PRO A 418 -16.65 20.98 -16.47
CA PRO A 418 -15.69 20.93 -17.57
C PRO A 418 -14.60 22.02 -17.51
N HIS A 419 -14.78 23.04 -16.69
CA HIS A 419 -13.87 24.19 -16.57
C HIS A 419 -12.90 24.05 -15.39
N ALA A 420 -13.28 23.35 -14.32
CA ALA A 420 -12.47 23.26 -13.10
C ALA A 420 -11.08 22.67 -13.35
N LEU A 421 -10.98 21.52 -14.02
CA LEU A 421 -9.68 20.91 -14.35
C LEU A 421 -8.87 21.75 -15.35
N ARG A 422 -9.51 22.50 -16.24
CA ARG A 422 -8.81 23.43 -17.14
C ARG A 422 -8.15 24.58 -16.38
N ILE A 423 -8.82 25.09 -15.34
CA ILE A 423 -8.26 26.10 -14.44
C ILE A 423 -7.09 25.51 -13.67
N VAL A 424 -7.20 24.27 -13.15
CA VAL A 424 -6.09 23.56 -12.49
C VAL A 424 -4.86 23.52 -13.38
N ILE A 425 -4.99 23.02 -14.62
CA ILE A 425 -3.86 22.95 -15.57
C ILE A 425 -3.28 24.35 -15.84
N SER A 426 -4.13 25.35 -16.03
CA SER A 426 -3.70 26.73 -16.28
C SER A 426 -2.91 27.33 -15.11
N LEU A 427 -3.27 26.98 -13.87
CA LEU A 427 -2.55 27.39 -12.67
C LEU A 427 -1.21 26.64 -12.51
N LEU A 428 -1.15 25.36 -12.90
CA LEU A 428 0.09 24.58 -12.87
C LEU A 428 1.11 25.07 -13.92
N ASP A 429 0.64 25.51 -15.08
CA ASP A 429 1.48 26.02 -16.18
C ASP A 429 2.10 27.41 -15.89
N ARG A 430 1.70 28.08 -14.79
CA ARG A 430 2.17 29.44 -14.46
C ARG A 430 3.67 29.48 -14.18
N GLN A 431 4.35 30.45 -14.78
CA GLN A 431 5.80 30.64 -14.61
C GLN A 431 6.19 30.91 -13.16
N GLU A 432 5.33 31.60 -12.40
CA GLU A 432 5.53 31.91 -10.99
C GLU A 432 5.69 30.62 -10.16
N LEU A 433 4.84 29.61 -10.42
CA LEU A 433 4.95 28.32 -9.77
C LEU A 433 6.22 27.59 -10.22
N GLN A 434 6.49 27.53 -11.53
CA GLN A 434 7.68 26.86 -12.06
C GLN A 434 8.99 27.43 -11.49
N GLN A 435 9.07 28.75 -11.31
CA GLN A 435 10.21 29.41 -10.67
C GLN A 435 10.34 29.03 -9.18
N ARG A 436 9.23 29.00 -8.44
CA ARG A 436 9.22 28.56 -7.04
C ARG A 436 9.68 27.11 -6.89
N LEU A 437 9.21 26.21 -7.75
CA LEU A 437 9.64 24.80 -7.76
C LEU A 437 11.12 24.64 -8.10
N LYS A 438 11.63 25.39 -9.09
CA LYS A 438 13.06 25.40 -9.41
C LYS A 438 13.89 25.85 -8.21
N LEU A 439 13.48 26.94 -7.57
CA LEU A 439 14.16 27.47 -6.37
C LEU A 439 14.10 26.48 -5.20
N PHE A 440 12.97 25.79 -5.03
CA PHE A 440 12.80 24.73 -4.05
C PHE A 440 13.81 23.60 -4.27
N CYS A 441 13.89 23.04 -5.48
CA CYS A 441 14.83 21.96 -5.80
C CYS A 441 16.30 22.40 -5.62
N MET A 442 16.63 23.65 -5.95
CA MET A 442 17.99 24.18 -5.76
C MET A 442 18.39 24.33 -4.29
N ASN A 443 17.45 24.73 -3.41
CA ASN A 443 17.77 25.05 -2.01
C ASN A 443 17.62 23.87 -1.04
N ARG A 444 16.77 22.89 -1.37
CA ARG A 444 16.43 21.79 -0.45
C ARG A 444 17.51 20.70 -0.32
N GLY A 445 18.49 20.71 -1.23
CA GLY A 445 19.45 19.61 -1.39
C GLY A 445 18.89 18.49 -2.29
N PRO A 446 19.65 17.39 -2.49
CA PRO A 446 19.16 16.25 -3.26
C PRO A 446 18.02 15.51 -2.53
N PRO A 447 17.16 14.76 -3.25
CA PRO A 447 16.10 13.95 -2.63
C PRO A 447 16.61 12.98 -1.57
N GLU A 448 17.74 12.32 -1.83
CA GLU A 448 18.45 11.47 -0.86
C GLU A 448 19.23 12.32 0.16
N HIS A 449 18.52 13.15 0.92
CA HIS A 449 19.08 14.18 1.81
C HIS A 449 20.09 13.65 2.85
N TRP A 450 19.97 12.39 3.24
CA TRP A 450 20.87 11.74 4.20
C TRP A 450 22.28 11.50 3.62
N LEU A 451 22.43 11.46 2.29
CA LEU A 451 23.73 11.31 1.61
C LEU A 451 24.44 12.65 1.39
N PHE A 452 23.76 13.79 1.57
CA PHE A 452 24.34 15.10 1.28
C PHE A 452 25.16 15.66 2.45
N SER A 453 26.49 15.72 2.32
CA SER A 453 27.38 16.22 3.38
C SER A 453 27.58 17.74 3.38
N GLY A 454 26.93 18.47 2.46
CA GLY A 454 27.09 19.92 2.34
C GLY A 454 26.27 20.71 3.38
N ILE A 455 26.46 22.03 3.36
CA ILE A 455 25.71 22.95 4.23
C ILE A 455 24.29 23.11 3.69
N PHE A 456 23.31 22.76 4.52
CA PHE A 456 21.91 23.06 4.27
C PHE A 456 21.59 24.50 4.70
N LYS A 457 20.60 25.13 4.06
CA LYS A 457 20.15 26.50 4.37
C LYS A 457 18.72 26.48 4.87
N ARG A 458 18.43 27.23 5.94
CA ARG A 458 17.05 27.54 6.33
C ARG A 458 16.37 28.38 5.26
N LEU A 459 15.07 28.18 5.12
CA LEU A 459 14.22 28.98 4.26
C LEU A 459 13.67 30.19 5.03
N GLU A 460 13.25 31.19 4.28
CA GLU A 460 12.50 32.34 4.84
C GLU A 460 11.11 31.89 5.26
N LEU A 461 10.61 32.43 6.37
CA LEU A 461 9.30 32.07 6.93
C LEU A 461 8.16 32.20 5.91
N GLN A 462 8.22 33.24 5.08
CA GLN A 462 7.26 33.52 4.02
C GLN A 462 7.11 32.36 3.04
N LYS A 463 8.16 31.55 2.86
CA LYS A 463 8.11 30.41 1.95
C LYS A 463 7.23 29.28 2.46
N ALA A 464 6.86 29.24 3.76
CA ALA A 464 5.97 28.20 4.29
C ALA A 464 4.50 28.40 3.93
N LEU A 465 3.96 29.62 4.08
CA LEU A 465 2.54 29.90 3.83
C LEU A 465 2.26 31.36 3.39
N GLY A 466 3.26 32.04 2.85
CA GLY A 466 3.17 33.42 2.40
C GLY A 466 3.21 34.45 3.53
N ASN A 467 3.32 35.72 3.15
CA ASN A 467 3.44 36.84 4.09
C ASN A 467 2.25 37.02 5.03
N HIS A 468 1.05 36.63 4.60
CA HIS A 468 -0.16 36.94 5.34
C HIS A 468 -0.56 35.82 6.29
N LEU A 469 -0.58 34.57 5.86
CA LEU A 469 -1.03 33.47 6.71
C LEU A 469 0.03 33.05 7.74
N SER A 470 1.32 33.33 7.50
CA SER A 470 2.39 33.13 8.49
C SER A 470 2.63 34.32 9.43
N TRP A 471 1.75 35.33 9.43
CA TRP A 471 2.01 36.63 10.10
C TRP A 471 2.28 36.56 11.61
N LYS A 472 1.64 35.61 12.31
CA LYS A 472 1.74 35.45 13.77
C LYS A 472 2.98 34.65 14.17
N ASP A 473 3.60 33.94 13.21
CA ASP A 473 4.74 33.08 13.46
C ASP A 473 6.04 33.86 13.47
N ARG A 474 6.92 33.49 14.40
CA ARG A 474 8.28 34.02 14.53
C ARG A 474 9.37 32.96 14.35
N TYR A 475 8.99 31.68 14.38
CA TYR A 475 9.94 30.58 14.31
C TYR A 475 10.34 30.29 12.86
N PRO A 476 11.64 30.10 12.56
CA PRO A 476 12.10 29.83 11.20
C PRO A 476 11.59 28.48 10.68
N THR A 477 11.70 28.30 9.37
CA THR A 477 11.36 27.05 8.65
C THR A 477 12.62 26.23 8.42
N PHE A 478 12.54 24.93 8.67
CA PHE A 478 13.63 23.98 8.40
C PHE A 478 13.42 23.29 7.05
N PHE A 479 12.21 22.79 6.80
CA PHE A 479 11.84 22.02 5.62
C PHE A 479 10.48 22.39 5.03
N ASP A 480 9.64 23.12 5.76
CA ASP A 480 8.32 23.54 5.26
C ASP A 480 8.43 24.60 4.16
N ASP A 481 7.65 24.43 3.10
CA ASP A 481 7.62 25.30 1.92
C ASP A 481 6.26 25.12 1.20
N ILE A 482 5.71 26.18 0.61
CA ILE A 482 4.51 26.14 -0.24
C ILE A 482 4.66 25.08 -1.33
N ALA A 483 5.85 24.99 -1.95
CA ALA A 483 6.17 23.95 -2.91
C ALA A 483 6.11 22.55 -2.27
N ALA A 484 6.71 22.35 -1.09
CA ALA A 484 6.71 21.04 -0.42
C ALA A 484 5.29 20.51 -0.17
N ARG A 485 4.35 21.41 0.14
CA ARG A 485 2.95 21.06 0.41
C ARG A 485 2.21 20.55 -0.83
N LEU A 486 2.70 20.84 -2.03
CA LEU A 486 2.17 20.31 -3.29
C LEU A 486 2.60 18.88 -3.58
N LEU A 487 3.60 18.33 -2.88
CA LEU A 487 4.07 16.96 -3.09
C LEU A 487 2.92 15.93 -3.07
N PRO A 488 2.02 15.91 -2.06
CA PRO A 488 0.85 15.02 -2.10
C PRO A 488 -0.28 15.45 -3.05
N VAL A 489 -0.33 16.72 -3.46
CA VAL A 489 -1.44 17.26 -4.26
C VAL A 489 -1.27 16.94 -5.75
N ILE A 490 -0.05 17.04 -6.29
CA ILE A 490 0.22 16.75 -7.70
C ILE A 490 -0.20 15.32 -8.09
N PRO A 491 0.15 14.26 -7.33
CA PRO A 491 -0.38 12.92 -7.56
C PRO A 491 -1.92 12.88 -7.65
N LEU A 492 -2.63 13.50 -6.72
CA LEU A 492 -4.10 13.49 -6.73
C LEU A 492 -4.70 14.17 -7.96
N ILE A 493 -4.08 15.25 -8.44
CA ILE A 493 -4.46 15.90 -9.70
C ILE A 493 -4.28 14.93 -10.87
N VAL A 494 -3.16 14.20 -10.92
CA VAL A 494 -2.90 13.19 -11.98
C VAL A 494 -3.95 12.09 -11.95
N TYR A 495 -4.29 11.55 -10.76
CA TYR A 495 -5.41 10.60 -10.62
C TYR A 495 -6.69 11.18 -11.21
N ARG A 496 -7.04 12.42 -10.86
CA ARG A 496 -8.29 13.05 -11.31
C ARG A 496 -8.34 13.29 -12.82
N LEU A 497 -7.21 13.68 -13.41
CA LEU A 497 -7.09 13.85 -14.86
C LEU A 497 -7.32 12.53 -15.59
N ILE A 498 -6.76 11.42 -15.10
CA ILE A 498 -6.97 10.09 -15.69
C ILE A 498 -8.43 9.65 -15.54
N GLU A 499 -9.04 9.84 -14.37
CA GLU A 499 -10.46 9.52 -14.14
C GLU A 499 -11.40 10.29 -15.09
N ASN A 500 -10.97 11.49 -15.52
CA ASN A 500 -11.68 12.36 -16.44
C ASN A 500 -11.27 12.22 -17.91
N ASP A 501 -10.56 11.13 -18.26
CA ASP A 501 -10.08 10.84 -19.61
C ASP A 501 -9.15 11.94 -20.20
N ALA A 502 -8.58 12.80 -19.35
CA ALA A 502 -7.66 13.89 -19.71
C ALA A 502 -6.20 13.41 -19.77
N ILE A 503 -5.96 12.34 -20.54
CA ILE A 503 -4.71 11.58 -20.57
C ILE A 503 -3.51 12.42 -21.05
N ASP A 504 -3.68 13.25 -22.07
CA ASP A 504 -2.60 14.13 -22.56
C ASP A 504 -2.17 15.17 -21.53
N GLN A 505 -3.13 15.68 -20.75
CA GLN A 505 -2.84 16.62 -19.67
C GLN A 505 -2.14 15.91 -18.51
N ALA A 506 -2.52 14.67 -18.19
CA ALA A 506 -1.81 13.86 -17.20
C ALA A 506 -0.35 13.60 -17.62
N ASP A 507 -0.09 13.23 -18.89
CA ASP A 507 1.27 13.08 -19.43
C ASP A 507 2.07 14.39 -19.30
N ARG A 508 1.47 15.52 -19.66
CA ARG A 508 2.11 16.84 -19.59
C ARG A 508 2.45 17.25 -18.17
N VAL A 509 1.52 17.07 -17.22
CA VAL A 509 1.74 17.39 -15.79
C VAL A 509 2.85 16.51 -15.24
N LEU A 510 2.83 15.20 -15.48
CA LEU A 510 3.91 14.32 -15.03
C LEU A 510 5.25 14.70 -15.65
N ALA A 511 5.28 15.06 -16.94
CA ALA A 511 6.51 15.48 -17.61
C ALA A 511 7.11 16.73 -16.97
N MET A 512 6.26 17.72 -16.68
CA MET A 512 6.67 18.99 -16.10
C MET A 512 7.11 18.85 -14.63
N TYR A 513 6.42 18.00 -13.86
CA TYR A 513 6.62 17.88 -12.41
C TYR A 513 7.51 16.69 -12.00
N SER A 514 7.99 15.85 -12.92
CA SER A 514 8.86 14.70 -12.60
C SER A 514 10.08 15.06 -11.72
N PRO A 515 10.84 16.14 -12.00
CA PRO A 515 11.98 16.52 -11.16
C PRO A 515 11.56 16.91 -9.73
N PHE A 516 10.36 17.49 -9.59
CA PHE A 516 9.80 17.86 -8.29
C PHE A 516 9.28 16.64 -7.53
N LEU A 517 8.60 15.71 -8.21
CA LEU A 517 8.11 14.46 -7.64
C LEU A 517 9.24 13.52 -7.17
N ALA A 518 10.48 13.73 -7.62
CA ALA A 518 11.64 13.05 -7.06
C ALA A 518 11.78 13.25 -5.54
N TYR A 519 11.26 14.36 -4.99
CA TYR A 519 11.24 14.67 -3.55
C TYR A 519 10.04 14.09 -2.80
N HIS A 520 9.11 13.41 -3.49
CA HIS A 520 7.96 12.81 -2.84
C HIS A 520 8.40 11.57 -2.03
N PRO A 521 8.09 11.51 -0.71
CA PRO A 521 8.62 10.47 0.18
C PRO A 521 8.13 9.06 -0.19
N PHE A 522 7.01 8.97 -0.91
CA PHE A 522 6.41 7.70 -1.33
C PHE A 522 6.24 7.59 -2.85
N ARG A 523 7.21 8.10 -3.61
CA ARG A 523 7.16 8.11 -5.09
C ARG A 523 7.06 6.70 -5.69
N PHE A 524 7.68 5.72 -5.06
CA PHE A 524 7.66 4.33 -5.52
C PHE A 524 6.27 3.73 -5.30
N THR A 525 5.69 3.94 -4.10
CA THR A 525 4.30 3.54 -3.82
C THR A 525 3.32 4.21 -4.77
N PHE A 526 3.48 5.51 -5.06
CA PHE A 526 2.65 6.23 -6.01
C PHE A 526 2.65 5.58 -7.40
N VAL A 527 3.83 5.28 -7.94
CA VAL A 527 3.98 4.66 -9.27
C VAL A 527 3.36 3.27 -9.31
N ARG A 528 3.59 2.44 -8.27
CA ARG A 528 2.95 1.13 -8.19
C ARG A 528 1.43 1.24 -8.14
N ASP A 529 0.90 2.14 -7.30
CA ASP A 529 -0.54 2.23 -7.07
C ASP A 529 -1.29 2.81 -8.26
N ILE A 530 -0.73 3.81 -8.96
CA ILE A 530 -1.39 4.39 -10.12
C ILE A 530 -1.45 3.40 -11.31
N LEU A 531 -0.38 2.61 -11.51
CA LEU A 531 -0.35 1.55 -12.53
C LEU A 531 -1.37 0.45 -12.22
N ALA A 532 -1.48 0.05 -10.95
CA ALA A 532 -2.44 -0.98 -10.53
C ALA A 532 -3.89 -0.47 -10.57
N TYR A 533 -4.15 0.74 -10.09
CA TYR A 533 -5.50 1.31 -9.96
C TYR A 533 -6.16 1.56 -11.33
N PHE A 534 -5.35 1.93 -12.33
CA PHE A 534 -5.79 2.17 -13.72
C PHE A 534 -5.33 1.08 -14.70
N TYR A 535 -4.97 -0.11 -14.21
CA TYR A 535 -4.55 -1.20 -15.09
C TYR A 535 -5.58 -1.44 -16.22
N GLY A 536 -5.10 -1.65 -17.45
CA GLY A 536 -5.93 -1.79 -18.65
C GLY A 536 -6.51 -0.50 -19.24
N HIS A 537 -6.36 0.65 -18.56
CA HIS A 537 -6.92 1.94 -19.00
C HIS A 537 -5.84 2.97 -19.39
N LEU A 538 -4.57 2.70 -19.09
CA LEU A 538 -3.45 3.60 -19.37
C LEU A 538 -2.83 3.32 -20.75
N PRO A 539 -2.59 4.34 -21.59
CA PRO A 539 -1.81 4.13 -22.80
C PRO A 539 -0.31 3.96 -22.48
N GLY A 540 0.40 3.20 -23.32
CA GLY A 540 1.82 2.91 -23.13
C GLY A 540 2.72 4.14 -22.95
N LYS A 541 2.44 5.24 -23.69
CA LYS A 541 3.16 6.51 -23.51
C LYS A 541 3.04 7.06 -22.08
N LEU A 542 1.84 7.01 -21.51
CA LEU A 542 1.60 7.47 -20.14
C LEU A 542 2.22 6.51 -19.11
N ILE A 543 2.22 5.21 -19.37
CA ILE A 543 2.92 4.22 -18.52
C ILE A 543 4.41 4.56 -18.41
N VAL A 544 5.08 4.77 -19.55
CA VAL A 544 6.51 5.18 -19.56
C VAL A 544 6.70 6.51 -18.83
N ARG A 545 5.78 7.46 -18.98
CA ARG A 545 5.83 8.73 -18.27
C ARG A 545 5.72 8.56 -16.75
N ILE A 546 4.82 7.70 -16.28
CA ILE A 546 4.65 7.35 -14.86
C ILE A 546 5.93 6.70 -14.33
N LEU A 547 6.50 5.76 -15.08
CA LEU A 547 7.75 5.09 -14.72
C LEU A 547 8.93 6.06 -14.56
N ASN A 548 9.01 7.12 -15.36
CA ASN A 548 10.07 8.13 -15.27
C ASN A 548 10.01 8.98 -13.99
N VAL A 549 8.91 8.92 -13.22
CA VAL A 549 8.88 9.47 -11.86
C VAL A 549 9.84 8.70 -10.95
N LEU A 550 10.10 7.44 -11.28
CA LEU A 550 11.21 6.67 -10.72
C LEU A 550 12.47 6.99 -11.54
N ASP A 551 13.57 7.22 -10.83
CA ASP A 551 14.88 7.20 -11.43
C ASP A 551 15.22 5.75 -11.78
N LEU A 552 14.85 5.31 -13.00
CA LEU A 552 14.95 3.91 -13.45
C LEU A 552 16.35 3.33 -13.27
N SER A 553 17.39 4.16 -13.27
CA SER A 553 18.77 3.76 -13.06
C SER A 553 19.09 3.35 -11.62
N LYS A 554 18.31 3.82 -10.65
CA LYS A 554 18.49 3.55 -9.21
C LYS A 554 17.61 2.41 -8.69
N ILE A 555 16.60 2.01 -9.44
CA ILE A 555 15.66 0.96 -9.04
C ILE A 555 16.14 -0.37 -9.63
N PRO A 556 16.13 -1.49 -8.86
CA PRO A 556 16.64 -2.78 -9.32
C PRO A 556 15.66 -3.49 -10.27
N PHE A 557 15.30 -2.85 -11.38
CA PHE A 557 14.55 -3.46 -12.47
C PHE A 557 15.39 -4.52 -13.19
N SER A 558 14.72 -5.49 -13.83
CA SER A 558 15.36 -6.46 -14.71
C SER A 558 16.11 -5.75 -15.84
N GLU A 559 17.33 -6.21 -16.16
CA GLU A 559 18.20 -5.54 -17.14
C GLU A 559 17.57 -5.36 -18.54
N SER A 560 16.72 -6.31 -18.96
CA SER A 560 16.01 -6.23 -20.25
C SER A 560 14.71 -5.43 -20.21
N PHE A 561 14.20 -5.07 -19.02
CA PHE A 561 12.92 -4.37 -18.87
C PHE A 561 12.82 -3.07 -19.67
N PRO A 562 13.85 -2.17 -19.67
CA PRO A 562 13.80 -0.94 -20.47
C PRO A 562 13.60 -1.19 -21.98
N GLN A 563 14.08 -2.32 -22.50
CA GLN A 563 13.96 -2.68 -23.92
C GLN A 563 12.51 -3.04 -24.29
N HIS A 564 11.75 -3.60 -23.33
CA HIS A 564 10.36 -4.00 -23.54
C HIS A 564 9.36 -2.85 -23.46
N ILE A 565 9.71 -1.75 -22.77
CA ILE A 565 8.83 -0.58 -22.61
C ILE A 565 9.14 0.56 -23.61
N SER A 566 10.34 0.62 -24.18
CA SER A 566 10.81 1.75 -25.01
C SER A 566 10.50 1.62 -26.50
N SER A 567 9.99 0.47 -26.95
CA SER A 567 9.73 0.19 -28.36
C SER A 567 8.40 0.79 -28.83
N SER A 568 8.43 1.51 -29.94
CA SER A 568 7.25 2.10 -30.58
C SER A 568 6.34 1.09 -31.32
N ASN A 569 6.76 -0.18 -31.42
CA ASN A 569 5.98 -1.27 -31.98
C ASN A 569 5.48 -2.18 -30.84
N PRO A 570 4.27 -2.77 -30.93
CA PRO A 570 3.80 -3.71 -29.92
C PRO A 570 4.77 -4.90 -29.89
N VAL A 571 5.62 -4.96 -28.86
CA VAL A 571 6.60 -6.03 -28.72
C VAL A 571 5.85 -7.33 -28.52
N MET A 572 6.35 -8.39 -29.15
CA MET A 572 6.08 -9.75 -28.70
C MET A 572 6.17 -9.82 -27.17
N CYS A 573 5.30 -10.62 -26.56
CA CYS A 573 5.42 -10.96 -25.14
C CYS A 573 6.88 -11.28 -24.80
N PRO A 574 7.43 -10.73 -23.69
CA PRO A 574 8.77 -11.07 -23.26
C PRO A 574 8.96 -12.60 -23.26
N PRO A 575 10.15 -13.09 -23.59
CA PRO A 575 10.37 -14.52 -23.69
C PRO A 575 10.23 -15.18 -22.29
N PRO A 576 9.93 -16.48 -22.21
CA PRO A 576 9.75 -17.17 -20.93
C PRO A 576 10.91 -16.98 -19.95
N GLU A 577 12.13 -16.83 -20.44
CA GLU A 577 13.34 -16.61 -19.64
C GLU A 577 13.28 -15.31 -18.83
N TYR A 578 12.59 -14.27 -19.35
CA TYR A 578 12.38 -13.01 -18.63
C TYR A 578 11.55 -13.24 -17.36
N PHE A 579 10.39 -13.89 -17.52
CA PHE A 579 9.51 -14.22 -16.39
C PHE A 579 10.16 -15.21 -15.41
N ALA A 580 10.93 -16.18 -15.91
CA ALA A 580 11.66 -17.12 -15.06
C ALA A 580 12.76 -16.41 -14.23
N THR A 581 13.46 -15.44 -14.82
CA THR A 581 14.44 -14.60 -14.11
C THR A 581 13.77 -13.77 -13.02
N LEU A 582 12.59 -13.20 -13.32
CA LEU A 582 11.80 -12.46 -12.35
C LEU A 582 11.41 -13.32 -11.14
N LEU A 583 10.88 -14.54 -11.40
CA LEU A 583 10.53 -15.50 -10.35
C LEU A 583 11.76 -15.93 -9.52
N LEU A 584 12.89 -16.18 -10.16
CA LEU A 584 14.14 -16.52 -9.46
C LEU A 584 14.62 -15.36 -8.56
N GLY A 585 14.46 -14.11 -9.03
CA GLY A 585 14.72 -12.92 -8.23
C GLY A 585 13.89 -12.87 -6.94
N LEU A 586 12.61 -13.26 -7.02
CA LEU A 586 11.75 -13.37 -5.84
C LEU A 586 12.17 -14.52 -4.92
N VAL A 587 12.52 -15.69 -5.46
CA VAL A 587 13.00 -16.83 -4.66
C VAL A 587 14.24 -16.45 -3.84
N ASN A 588 15.18 -15.72 -4.44
CA ASN A 588 16.45 -15.40 -3.82
C ASN A 588 16.36 -14.26 -2.78
N ASN A 589 15.42 -13.32 -2.94
CA ASN A 589 15.41 -12.07 -2.18
C ASN A 589 14.13 -11.83 -1.36
N VAL A 590 13.05 -12.58 -1.63
CA VAL A 590 11.73 -12.38 -1.02
C VAL A 590 11.30 -13.57 -0.18
N LEU A 591 11.50 -14.79 -0.67
CA LEU A 591 11.12 -15.99 0.06
C LEU A 591 12.16 -16.35 1.14
N PRO A 592 11.73 -16.82 2.32
CA PRO A 592 12.66 -17.32 3.33
C PRO A 592 13.37 -18.59 2.82
N PRO A 593 14.68 -18.74 3.04
CA PRO A 593 15.43 -19.90 2.58
C PRO A 593 14.98 -21.18 3.29
N LEU A 594 14.90 -22.29 2.57
CA LEU A 594 14.60 -23.61 3.12
C LEU A 594 15.85 -24.15 3.83
N ASN A 595 16.01 -23.87 5.12
CA ASN A 595 17.11 -24.44 5.92
C ASN A 595 16.86 -25.93 6.19
N THR A 596 17.49 -26.82 5.42
CA THR A 596 17.59 -28.24 5.75
C THR A 596 18.72 -28.48 6.75
N ASN A 597 18.49 -28.17 8.03
CA ASN A 597 19.23 -28.80 9.12
C ASN A 597 18.32 -29.85 9.75
N SER A 598 18.30 -31.04 9.15
CA SER A 598 17.73 -32.23 9.76
C SER A 598 18.62 -32.68 10.92
N LYS A 599 18.38 -32.15 12.12
CA LYS A 599 18.57 -32.88 13.37
C LYS A 599 17.30 -32.76 14.20
N TYR A 600 16.48 -33.81 14.11
CA TYR A 600 15.45 -34.11 15.11
C TYR A 600 16.07 -34.11 16.52
N GLY A 601 15.39 -33.49 17.49
CA GLY A 601 15.76 -33.60 18.91
C GLY A 601 15.07 -32.62 19.86
N SER A 602 13.91 -33.03 20.37
CA SER A 602 13.29 -32.67 21.66
C SER A 602 12.86 -31.23 21.97
N VAL A 603 11.55 -31.10 22.17
CA VAL A 603 10.87 -30.08 22.97
C VAL A 603 11.29 -30.23 24.44
N ALA A 604 12.00 -29.26 25.02
CA ALA A 604 11.94 -28.87 26.44
C ALA A 604 12.89 -27.71 26.77
N ASP A 605 12.40 -26.80 27.61
CA ASP A 605 13.09 -25.87 28.50
C ASP A 605 13.63 -24.51 28.01
N SER A 606 12.86 -23.49 28.39
CA SER A 606 13.35 -22.16 28.74
C SER A 606 14.24 -22.21 30.00
N LEU A 607 15.39 -21.52 29.99
CA LEU A 607 15.92 -20.59 31.03
C LEU A 607 17.47 -20.48 31.02
N CYS A 608 17.93 -19.21 30.97
CA CYS A 608 19.14 -18.58 31.54
C CYS A 608 20.56 -19.24 31.58
N SER A 609 21.52 -18.40 31.12
CA SER A 609 22.80 -17.99 31.76
C SER A 609 24.16 -18.62 31.37
N SER A 610 25.06 -17.72 30.94
CA SER A 610 26.52 -17.55 31.14
C SER A 610 27.43 -18.75 31.52
N MET A 611 28.50 -18.99 30.73
CA MET A 611 29.93 -19.13 31.15
C MET A 611 30.84 -19.63 29.98
N ARG A 612 32.17 -19.42 30.12
CA ARG A 612 33.28 -19.43 29.15
C ARG A 612 33.80 -20.80 28.64
N ASN A 613 34.29 -20.82 27.37
CA ASN A 613 35.47 -21.46 26.68
C ASN A 613 35.82 -22.97 26.91
N PRO A 614 36.59 -23.70 26.04
CA PRO A 614 37.54 -23.26 24.98
C PRO A 614 37.50 -24.00 23.59
N ASN A 615 38.25 -23.46 22.62
CA ASN A 615 38.51 -23.96 21.24
C ASN A 615 38.86 -25.47 21.14
N PRO A 616 38.56 -26.13 20.00
CA PRO A 616 39.67 -26.45 19.07
C PRO A 616 39.35 -26.42 17.56
N LYS A 617 40.36 -25.92 16.80
CA LYS A 617 40.83 -26.28 15.45
C LYS A 617 39.89 -26.16 14.23
N THR A 618 40.25 -25.20 13.39
CA THR A 618 39.90 -25.03 11.96
C THR A 618 40.34 -26.23 11.10
N PRO A 619 39.53 -26.57 10.08
CA PRO A 619 40.04 -26.85 8.74
C PRO A 619 39.55 -25.81 7.73
N ALA A 620 40.37 -25.62 6.71
CA ALA A 620 40.35 -24.53 5.76
C ALA A 620 39.25 -24.63 4.68
N THR A 621 38.79 -23.44 4.27
CA THR A 621 38.29 -23.07 2.94
C THR A 621 37.23 -23.98 2.29
N SER A 622 35.97 -23.60 2.46
CA SER A 622 34.97 -23.63 1.38
C SER A 622 34.13 -22.35 1.44
N GLN A 623 33.72 -21.92 0.25
CA GLN A 623 33.34 -20.57 -0.17
C GLN A 623 32.28 -19.85 0.68
N SER A 624 32.43 -18.53 0.74
CA SER A 624 31.49 -17.56 1.31
C SER A 624 30.11 -17.63 0.64
N GLY A 625 29.11 -18.14 1.36
CA GLY A 625 27.71 -17.80 1.08
C GLY A 625 27.39 -16.41 1.64
N PRO A 626 26.53 -15.60 1.00
CA PRO A 626 26.24 -14.26 1.46
C PRO A 626 25.40 -14.33 2.74
N THR A 627 25.94 -13.77 3.82
CA THR A 627 25.26 -13.54 5.09
C THR A 627 24.27 -12.37 4.93
N ASN A 628 23.09 -12.66 4.37
CA ASN A 628 22.05 -11.69 3.98
C ASN A 628 21.37 -10.93 5.14
N THR A 629 21.73 -11.17 6.40
CA THR A 629 21.13 -10.43 7.53
C THR A 629 21.69 -9.02 7.71
N SER A 630 22.89 -8.73 7.18
CA SER A 630 23.49 -7.37 7.25
C SER A 630 23.06 -6.44 6.11
N GLU A 631 22.55 -6.97 4.99
CA GLU A 631 22.13 -6.17 3.83
C GLU A 631 20.77 -5.50 4.02
N GLY A 632 19.84 -6.12 4.77
CA GLY A 632 18.51 -5.58 4.99
C GLY A 632 18.49 -4.21 5.68
N GLN A 633 19.43 -3.95 6.61
CA GLN A 633 19.58 -2.64 7.25
C GLN A 633 20.26 -1.61 6.35
N LYS A 634 21.18 -2.05 5.47
CA LYS A 634 21.82 -1.19 4.46
C LYS A 634 20.83 -0.72 3.40
N ALA A 635 19.86 -1.56 3.05
CA ALA A 635 18.90 -1.28 2.00
C ALA A 635 17.93 -0.12 2.36
N PHE A 636 17.48 0.00 3.61
CA PHE A 636 16.49 1.03 3.98
C PHE A 636 17.01 2.45 3.74
N TYR A 637 18.24 2.76 4.16
CA TYR A 637 18.80 4.09 3.89
C TYR A 637 19.36 4.21 2.46
N GLN A 638 19.39 3.17 1.64
CA GLN A 638 19.64 3.31 0.20
C GLN A 638 18.34 3.70 -0.51
N ILE A 639 17.25 3.01 -0.22
CA ILE A 639 15.92 3.22 -0.78
C ILE A 639 14.87 3.08 0.33
N GLN A 640 14.31 4.21 0.78
CA GLN A 640 13.38 4.26 1.92
C GLN A 640 11.93 3.86 1.59
N ASP A 641 11.55 3.84 0.31
CA ASP A 641 10.22 3.46 -0.18
C ASP A 641 10.40 2.34 -1.23
N PRO A 642 9.87 1.12 -1.01
CA PRO A 642 8.74 0.76 -0.13
C PRO A 642 9.06 0.49 1.35
N GLY A 643 10.33 0.44 1.74
CA GLY A 643 10.75 0.34 3.15
C GLY A 643 11.75 -0.80 3.40
N THR A 644 11.48 -2.01 2.92
CA THR A 644 12.45 -3.12 3.03
C THR A 644 12.97 -3.53 1.66
N TYR A 645 14.17 -4.11 1.61
CA TYR A 645 14.72 -4.66 0.37
C TYR A 645 13.80 -5.72 -0.26
N THR A 646 13.27 -6.62 0.58
CA THR A 646 12.30 -7.64 0.15
C THR A 646 11.05 -7.03 -0.48
N GLN A 647 10.48 -5.97 0.12
CA GLN A 647 9.35 -5.25 -0.47
C GLN A 647 9.74 -4.53 -1.76
N LEU A 648 10.94 -3.96 -1.83
CA LEU A 648 11.45 -3.31 -3.03
C LEU A 648 11.50 -4.29 -4.21
N VAL A 649 12.08 -5.47 -4.02
CA VAL A 649 12.16 -6.50 -5.06
C VAL A 649 10.78 -6.98 -5.50
N LEU A 650 9.88 -7.27 -4.55
CA LEU A 650 8.51 -7.71 -4.85
C LEU A 650 7.73 -6.65 -5.65
N GLU A 651 7.75 -5.40 -5.19
CA GLU A 651 6.97 -4.34 -5.83
C GLU A 651 7.59 -3.89 -7.15
N THR A 652 8.92 -4.04 -7.32
CA THR A 652 9.57 -3.83 -8.62
C THR A 652 9.06 -4.84 -9.63
N ALA A 653 8.97 -6.12 -9.26
CA ALA A 653 8.40 -7.15 -10.11
C ALA A 653 6.93 -6.87 -10.48
N VAL A 654 6.13 -6.35 -9.54
CA VAL A 654 4.75 -5.92 -9.79
C VAL A 654 4.71 -4.76 -10.78
N ILE A 655 5.53 -3.72 -10.59
CA ILE A 655 5.61 -2.57 -11.50
C ILE A 655 6.01 -3.03 -12.91
N GLU A 656 6.98 -3.94 -13.04
CA GLU A 656 7.38 -4.48 -14.34
C GLU A 656 6.20 -5.10 -15.06
N LEU A 657 5.50 -6.05 -14.43
CA LEU A 657 4.35 -6.74 -15.02
C LEU A 657 3.20 -5.80 -15.39
N LEU A 658 2.90 -4.81 -14.54
CA LEU A 658 1.86 -3.82 -14.81
C LEU A 658 2.22 -2.88 -15.97
N SER A 659 3.50 -2.74 -16.30
CA SER A 659 4.00 -1.79 -17.29
C SER A 659 4.26 -2.40 -18.66
N LEU A 660 4.30 -3.72 -18.77
CA LEU A 660 4.54 -4.39 -20.05
C LEU A 660 3.39 -4.08 -21.03
N PRO A 661 3.70 -3.83 -22.33
CA PRO A 661 2.70 -3.54 -23.35
C PRO A 661 1.99 -4.81 -23.86
N VAL A 662 1.57 -5.69 -22.95
CA VAL A 662 0.94 -6.98 -23.23
C VAL A 662 -0.27 -7.22 -22.33
N THR A 663 -1.12 -8.16 -22.72
CA THR A 663 -2.32 -8.47 -21.95
C THR A 663 -2.01 -9.29 -20.69
N ALA A 664 -2.83 -9.14 -19.65
CA ALA A 664 -2.77 -9.98 -18.45
C ALA A 664 -2.80 -11.49 -18.79
N SER A 665 -3.58 -11.88 -19.81
CA SER A 665 -3.69 -13.27 -20.28
C SER A 665 -2.33 -13.82 -20.73
N GLN A 666 -1.57 -13.06 -21.52
CA GLN A 666 -0.25 -13.46 -22.01
C GLN A 666 0.78 -13.57 -20.88
N ILE A 667 0.77 -12.63 -19.93
CA ILE A 667 1.65 -12.65 -18.75
C ILE A 667 1.34 -13.89 -17.90
N VAL A 668 0.06 -14.11 -17.56
CA VAL A 668 -0.37 -15.24 -16.74
C VAL A 668 -0.06 -16.56 -17.44
N SER A 669 -0.35 -16.69 -18.73
CA SER A 669 -0.01 -17.91 -19.47
C SER A 669 1.50 -18.16 -19.45
N SER A 670 2.34 -17.14 -19.65
CA SER A 670 3.81 -17.30 -19.59
C SER A 670 4.29 -17.77 -18.20
N LEU A 671 3.78 -17.17 -17.13
CA LEU A 671 4.09 -17.57 -15.75
C LEU A 671 3.61 -18.99 -15.43
N VAL A 672 2.41 -19.34 -15.86
CA VAL A 672 1.81 -20.67 -15.64
C VAL A 672 2.54 -21.74 -16.46
N GLN A 673 2.94 -21.44 -17.70
CA GLN A 673 3.73 -22.36 -18.53
C GLN A 673 5.09 -22.68 -17.90
N ILE A 674 5.73 -21.72 -17.23
CA ILE A 674 6.93 -22.00 -16.44
C ILE A 674 6.57 -23.01 -15.35
N VAL A 675 5.56 -22.72 -14.53
CA VAL A 675 5.13 -23.59 -13.41
C VAL A 675 4.80 -25.03 -13.85
N VAL A 676 4.07 -25.19 -14.96
CA VAL A 676 3.70 -26.50 -15.49
C VAL A 676 4.91 -27.30 -15.94
N ASN A 677 5.90 -26.64 -16.56
CA ASN A 677 7.04 -27.30 -17.21
C ASN A 677 8.31 -27.38 -16.35
N ILE A 678 8.26 -27.04 -15.06
CA ILE A 678 9.46 -27.05 -14.20
C ILE A 678 10.16 -28.43 -14.16
N GLN A 679 9.45 -29.55 -14.22
CA GLN A 679 10.06 -30.88 -14.04
C GLN A 679 10.53 -31.64 -15.31
N PRO A 680 9.82 -31.62 -16.45
CA PRO A 680 10.25 -32.36 -17.65
C PRO A 680 11.62 -31.92 -18.19
N THR A 681 12.00 -30.66 -17.99
CA THR A 681 13.22 -30.05 -18.52
C THR A 681 14.42 -30.06 -17.57
N LEU A 682 14.28 -30.44 -16.30
CA LEU A 682 15.39 -30.42 -15.33
C LEU A 682 16.00 -31.80 -15.04
N ILE A 683 15.28 -32.89 -15.28
CA ILE A 683 15.76 -34.27 -15.03
C ILE A 683 16.63 -34.79 -16.20
N GLN A 684 16.44 -34.28 -17.43
CA GLN A 684 17.23 -34.71 -18.60
C GLN A 684 18.69 -34.22 -18.58
N SER A 685 19.04 -33.20 -17.79
CA SER A 685 20.40 -32.65 -17.75
C SER A 685 21.36 -33.42 -16.82
N SER A 686 20.90 -34.37 -16.01
CA SER A 686 21.76 -35.08 -15.04
C SER A 686 22.27 -36.45 -15.49
N ASN A 687 21.80 -37.00 -16.62
CA ASN A 687 22.22 -38.33 -17.10
C ASN A 687 23.27 -38.28 -18.22
N GLY A 688 24.28 -37.44 -18.06
CA GLY A 688 25.48 -37.48 -18.87
C GLY A 688 26.71 -37.56 -17.98
N LEU A 689 27.08 -38.78 -17.54
CA LEU A 689 28.44 -39.26 -17.22
C LEU A 689 28.40 -40.36 -16.14
N HIS A 690 28.86 -41.55 -16.54
CA HIS A 690 29.24 -42.74 -15.76
C HIS A 690 28.18 -43.81 -15.42
N GLY A 691 28.37 -45.01 -16.01
CA GLY A 691 27.88 -46.28 -15.46
C GLY A 691 27.58 -47.35 -16.51
N ALA A 692 28.43 -48.39 -16.59
CA ALA A 692 28.28 -49.58 -17.44
C ALA A 692 27.11 -50.50 -17.02
N PRO A 693 26.63 -51.42 -17.88
CA PRO A 693 25.39 -52.16 -17.67
C PRO A 693 25.64 -53.45 -16.87
N ASN A 694 24.88 -53.64 -15.79
CA ASN A 694 24.34 -54.91 -15.29
C ASN A 694 24.02 -54.81 -13.80
N GLY A 695 22.73 -54.82 -13.47
CA GLY A 695 22.24 -54.89 -12.09
C GLY A 695 20.73 -55.04 -12.09
N VAL A 696 20.27 -56.28 -11.88
CA VAL A 696 18.85 -56.63 -11.73
C VAL A 696 18.34 -56.01 -10.42
N VAL A 697 17.36 -55.09 -10.50
CA VAL A 697 16.68 -54.52 -9.33
C VAL A 697 15.29 -55.13 -9.23
N GLN A 698 15.01 -55.75 -8.08
CA GLN A 698 13.70 -56.26 -7.67
C GLN A 698 12.70 -55.10 -7.48
N GLY A 699 11.54 -55.18 -8.13
CA GLY A 699 10.48 -54.18 -8.06
C GLY A 699 9.66 -54.26 -6.78
N SER A 700 9.43 -53.10 -6.14
CA SER A 700 8.34 -52.89 -5.19
C SER A 700 7.13 -52.30 -5.92
N GLY A 701 5.94 -52.84 -5.63
CA GLY A 701 4.69 -52.47 -6.30
C GLY A 701 4.10 -51.15 -5.79
N LEU A 702 4.63 -50.03 -6.29
CA LEU A 702 3.98 -48.71 -6.22
C LEU A 702 3.74 -48.20 -7.65
N PRO A 703 2.61 -47.52 -7.93
CA PRO A 703 2.33 -47.00 -9.26
C PRO A 703 3.31 -45.86 -9.57
N THR A 704 4.22 -46.10 -10.52
CA THR A 704 5.08 -45.06 -11.10
C THR A 704 4.31 -44.32 -12.18
N SER A 705 4.67 -43.05 -12.40
CA SER A 705 4.12 -42.22 -13.49
C SER A 705 4.26 -42.95 -14.84
N PRO A 706 3.25 -42.96 -15.73
CA PRO A 706 3.28 -43.74 -16.98
C PRO A 706 4.25 -43.20 -18.05
N SER A 707 5.14 -42.28 -17.72
CA SER A 707 6.25 -41.86 -18.58
C SER A 707 7.38 -42.90 -18.66
N GLY A 708 7.36 -43.99 -17.87
CA GLY A 708 8.46 -44.97 -17.85
C GLY A 708 8.10 -46.46 -17.82
N GLY A 709 6.83 -46.85 -17.97
CA GLY A 709 6.40 -48.22 -17.67
C GLY A 709 5.40 -48.81 -18.66
N SER A 710 5.82 -49.06 -19.89
CA SER A 710 5.17 -50.01 -20.80
C SER A 710 6.24 -50.61 -21.70
N THR A 711 6.43 -51.93 -21.63
CA THR A 711 7.38 -52.67 -22.47
C THR A 711 6.91 -52.88 -23.92
N ASP A 712 5.76 -52.34 -24.33
CA ASP A 712 5.17 -52.60 -25.66
C ASP A 712 4.95 -51.34 -26.51
N SER A 713 5.83 -50.33 -26.43
CA SER A 713 5.72 -49.12 -27.26
C SER A 713 7.03 -48.70 -27.91
N LEU A 714 7.65 -49.60 -28.68
CA LEU A 714 8.79 -49.30 -29.56
C LEU A 714 8.40 -48.58 -30.87
N GLY A 715 7.26 -47.90 -30.94
CA GLY A 715 6.84 -47.27 -32.20
C GLY A 715 5.66 -46.30 -32.09
N ALA A 716 5.79 -45.22 -31.32
CA ALA A 716 4.92 -44.05 -31.47
C ALA A 716 5.57 -42.79 -30.87
N SER A 717 6.58 -42.27 -31.55
CA SER A 717 7.04 -40.90 -31.39
C SER A 717 5.93 -39.92 -31.81
N ARG A 718 5.11 -39.49 -30.86
CA ARG A 718 4.41 -38.19 -30.93
C ARG A 718 4.98 -37.29 -29.83
N SER A 719 6.01 -36.56 -30.24
CA SER A 719 6.55 -35.41 -29.54
C SER A 719 5.43 -34.43 -29.18
N THR A 720 5.23 -34.17 -27.89
CA THR A 720 4.83 -32.83 -27.47
C THR A 720 5.93 -31.87 -27.96
N PRO A 721 5.61 -30.74 -28.60
CA PRO A 721 6.64 -29.82 -29.03
C PRO A 721 7.35 -29.31 -27.78
N SER A 722 8.63 -29.62 -27.67
CA SER A 722 9.50 -28.95 -26.71
C SER A 722 9.37 -27.45 -26.95
N VAL A 723 9.00 -26.69 -25.92
CA VAL A 723 9.07 -25.23 -25.99
C VAL A 723 10.56 -24.89 -26.07
N SER A 724 11.02 -24.57 -27.27
CA SER A 724 12.39 -24.10 -27.52
C SER A 724 12.62 -22.78 -26.78
N GLY A 725 13.44 -22.78 -25.73
CA GLY A 725 13.87 -21.54 -25.06
C GLY A 725 14.50 -21.75 -23.68
N ILE A 726 13.89 -22.57 -22.82
CA ILE A 726 14.21 -22.57 -21.38
C ILE A 726 15.46 -23.43 -21.09
N ASN A 727 16.61 -22.78 -20.91
CA ASN A 727 17.88 -23.44 -20.59
C ASN A 727 18.00 -23.69 -19.06
N THR A 728 17.37 -24.76 -18.59
CA THR A 728 17.16 -25.13 -17.18
C THR A 728 18.43 -25.38 -16.37
N ALA A 729 19.52 -25.84 -17.00
CA ALA A 729 20.82 -26.08 -16.35
C ALA A 729 21.46 -24.79 -15.75
N ASN A 730 21.11 -23.62 -16.30
CA ASN A 730 21.57 -22.32 -15.78
C ASN A 730 20.80 -21.86 -14.53
N PHE A 731 19.60 -22.38 -14.27
CA PHE A 731 18.78 -21.95 -13.12
C PHE A 731 19.22 -22.61 -11.82
N VAL A 732 19.50 -23.91 -11.84
CA VAL A 732 19.96 -24.66 -10.65
C VAL A 732 21.33 -24.16 -10.19
N SER A 733 22.26 -23.99 -11.13
CA SER A 733 23.62 -23.49 -10.84
C SER A 733 23.66 -22.07 -10.27
N ARG A 734 22.70 -21.19 -10.64
CA ARG A 734 22.59 -19.82 -10.12
C ARG A 734 21.84 -19.70 -8.79
N SER A 735 21.01 -20.69 -8.45
CA SER A 735 20.13 -20.63 -7.26
C SER A 735 20.73 -21.25 -6.00
N GLY A 736 21.67 -22.20 -6.15
CA GLY A 736 22.24 -22.95 -5.03
C GLY A 736 21.29 -23.97 -4.38
N TYR A 737 20.05 -24.09 -4.85
CA TYR A 737 19.06 -25.07 -4.38
C TYR A 737 19.11 -26.37 -5.18
N THR A 738 18.61 -27.46 -4.58
CA THR A 738 18.31 -28.67 -5.37
C THR A 738 17.17 -28.38 -6.35
N CYS A 739 17.14 -29.08 -7.48
CA CYS A 739 16.08 -28.95 -8.48
C CYS A 739 14.66 -29.06 -7.87
N GLN A 740 14.49 -29.91 -6.86
CA GLN A 740 13.22 -30.14 -6.18
C GLN A 740 12.81 -28.96 -5.29
N GLN A 741 13.74 -28.42 -4.51
CA GLN A 741 13.49 -27.24 -3.66
C GLN A 741 13.17 -26.02 -4.51
N LEU A 742 13.91 -25.82 -5.61
CA LEU A 742 13.69 -24.71 -6.54
C LEU A 742 12.29 -24.75 -7.17
N SER A 743 11.80 -25.95 -7.52
CA SER A 743 10.44 -26.12 -8.08
C SER A 743 9.36 -25.56 -7.16
N CYS A 744 9.41 -25.93 -5.88
CA CYS A 744 8.40 -25.51 -4.91
C CYS A 744 8.49 -24.00 -4.63
N LEU A 745 9.70 -23.46 -4.55
CA LEU A 745 9.95 -22.04 -4.35
C LEU A 745 9.49 -21.19 -5.54
N LEU A 746 9.66 -21.67 -6.78
CA LEU A 746 9.16 -20.98 -7.99
C LEU A 746 7.63 -20.95 -8.03
N ILE A 747 6.96 -22.05 -7.66
CA ILE A 747 5.49 -22.10 -7.54
C ILE A 747 5.03 -21.08 -6.47
N GLN A 748 5.68 -21.07 -5.31
CA GLN A 748 5.37 -20.14 -4.23
C GLN A 748 5.60 -18.68 -4.64
N ALA A 749 6.70 -18.37 -5.31
CA ALA A 749 7.00 -17.05 -5.83
C ALA A 749 5.97 -16.59 -6.87
N CYS A 750 5.56 -17.49 -7.77
CA CYS A 750 4.54 -17.21 -8.78
C CYS A 750 3.18 -16.91 -8.14
N GLY A 751 2.75 -17.74 -7.18
CA GLY A 751 1.51 -17.51 -6.43
C GLY A 751 1.52 -16.20 -5.64
N LEU A 752 2.64 -15.89 -4.98
CA LEU A 752 2.84 -14.61 -4.28
C LEU A 752 2.76 -13.41 -5.23
N LEU A 753 3.48 -13.47 -6.35
CA LEU A 753 3.52 -12.40 -7.35
C LEU A 753 2.14 -12.14 -7.95
N LEU A 754 1.43 -13.21 -8.36
CA LEU A 754 0.08 -13.10 -8.91
C LEU A 754 -0.90 -12.49 -7.90
N ALA A 755 -0.75 -12.79 -6.60
CA ALA A 755 -1.59 -12.22 -5.55
C ALA A 755 -1.35 -10.72 -5.28
N GLN A 756 -0.24 -10.15 -5.77
CA GLN A 756 0.03 -8.71 -5.68
C GLN A 756 -0.55 -7.90 -6.86
N LEU A 757 -1.06 -8.57 -7.89
CA LEU A 757 -1.58 -7.95 -9.11
C LEU A 757 -3.10 -7.68 -9.01
N PRO A 758 -3.65 -6.78 -9.84
CA PRO A 758 -5.08 -6.49 -9.88
C PRO A 758 -5.94 -7.73 -10.23
N PRO A 759 -7.24 -7.75 -9.86
CA PRO A 759 -8.15 -8.86 -10.11
C PRO A 759 -8.25 -9.35 -11.56
N ASP A 760 -7.95 -8.49 -12.55
CA ASP A 760 -7.84 -8.85 -13.96
C ASP A 760 -6.89 -10.05 -14.18
N PHE A 761 -5.75 -10.09 -13.49
CA PHE A 761 -4.80 -11.21 -13.57
C PHE A 761 -5.35 -12.47 -12.90
N HIS A 762 -6.14 -12.32 -11.83
CA HIS A 762 -6.74 -13.45 -11.12
C HIS A 762 -7.75 -14.20 -11.98
N LEU A 763 -8.59 -13.45 -12.71
CA LEU A 763 -9.55 -14.04 -13.65
C LEU A 763 -8.82 -14.82 -14.76
N GLN A 764 -7.73 -14.27 -15.30
CA GLN A 764 -6.90 -14.95 -16.29
C GLN A 764 -6.26 -16.22 -15.72
N LEU A 765 -5.80 -16.18 -14.46
CA LEU A 765 -5.25 -17.35 -13.77
C LEU A 765 -6.30 -18.45 -13.64
N TYR A 766 -7.53 -18.12 -13.26
CA TYR A 766 -8.60 -19.10 -13.14
C TYR A 766 -8.96 -19.73 -14.49
N MET A 767 -9.02 -18.94 -15.56
CA MET A 767 -9.26 -19.45 -16.90
C MET A 767 -8.13 -20.38 -17.36
N GLU A 768 -6.87 -19.95 -17.25
CA GLU A 768 -5.71 -20.72 -17.70
C GLU A 768 -5.51 -22.00 -16.87
N ALA A 769 -5.67 -21.93 -15.55
CA ALA A 769 -5.62 -23.11 -14.68
C ALA A 769 -6.72 -24.12 -15.06
N SER A 770 -7.96 -23.65 -15.29
CA SER A 770 -9.05 -24.53 -15.70
C SER A 770 -8.80 -25.18 -17.07
N ARG A 771 -8.22 -24.44 -18.02
CA ARG A 771 -7.85 -24.94 -19.35
C ARG A 771 -6.85 -26.09 -19.23
N ILE A 772 -5.77 -25.90 -18.47
CA ILE A 772 -4.73 -26.92 -18.26
C ILE A 772 -5.29 -28.17 -17.58
N ILE A 773 -6.18 -28.00 -16.59
CA ILE A 773 -6.84 -29.13 -15.94
C ILE A 773 -7.70 -29.89 -16.95
N LYS A 774 -8.53 -29.21 -17.77
CA LYS A 774 -9.42 -29.86 -18.75
C LYS A 774 -8.67 -30.52 -19.92
N GLU A 775 -7.60 -29.90 -20.39
CA GLU A 775 -6.81 -30.39 -21.53
C GLU A 775 -5.81 -31.49 -21.13
N SER A 776 -5.70 -31.82 -19.84
CA SER A 776 -4.82 -32.89 -19.38
C SER A 776 -5.23 -34.24 -19.98
N TRP A 777 -4.29 -34.84 -20.73
CA TRP A 777 -4.52 -35.99 -21.60
C TRP A 777 -5.10 -37.24 -20.91
N TRP A 778 -4.88 -37.42 -19.61
CA TRP A 778 -5.41 -38.57 -18.86
C TRP A 778 -6.85 -38.37 -18.37
N LEU A 779 -7.37 -37.13 -18.30
CA LEU A 779 -8.79 -36.85 -18.06
C LEU A 779 -9.65 -36.97 -19.33
N THR A 780 -9.01 -36.98 -20.50
CA THR A 780 -9.67 -37.02 -21.83
C THR A 780 -9.51 -38.35 -22.55
N ASP A 781 -8.69 -39.28 -22.03
CA ASP A 781 -8.50 -40.60 -22.60
C ASP A 781 -9.61 -41.58 -22.16
N GLY A 782 -10.58 -41.81 -23.05
CA GLY A 782 -11.71 -42.71 -22.83
C GLY A 782 -11.37 -44.20 -22.78
N LYS A 783 -10.08 -44.58 -22.85
CA LYS A 783 -9.62 -45.98 -22.83
C LYS A 783 -9.22 -46.50 -21.44
N ARG A 784 -9.10 -45.64 -20.43
CA ARG A 784 -8.71 -46.03 -19.06
C ARG A 784 -9.89 -46.42 -18.20
N SER A 785 -9.68 -47.35 -17.28
CA SER A 785 -10.69 -47.72 -16.30
C SER A 785 -10.91 -46.60 -15.27
N LEU A 786 -12.11 -46.53 -14.69
CA LEU A 786 -12.47 -45.53 -13.68
C LEU A 786 -11.52 -45.56 -12.46
N GLY A 787 -11.10 -46.76 -12.03
CA GLY A 787 -10.18 -46.96 -10.89
C GLY A 787 -8.73 -46.51 -11.15
N GLU A 788 -8.23 -46.65 -12.38
CA GLU A 788 -6.89 -46.15 -12.76
C GLU A 788 -6.85 -44.62 -12.80
N LEU A 789 -7.94 -44.00 -13.26
CA LEU A 789 -8.09 -42.55 -13.26
C LEU A 789 -8.11 -42.01 -11.83
N ASP A 790 -8.84 -42.66 -10.95
CA ASP A 790 -8.98 -42.27 -9.55
C ASP A 790 -7.67 -42.42 -8.76
N SER A 791 -6.93 -43.50 -8.97
CA SER A 791 -5.59 -43.66 -8.38
C SER A 791 -4.62 -42.59 -8.90
N ALA A 792 -4.64 -42.31 -10.21
CA ALA A 792 -3.81 -41.27 -10.81
C ALA A 792 -4.13 -39.87 -10.27
N VAL A 793 -5.41 -39.50 -10.10
CA VAL A 793 -5.80 -38.25 -9.42
C VAL A 793 -5.31 -38.22 -7.98
N GLY A 794 -5.51 -39.31 -7.24
CA GLY A 794 -5.12 -39.43 -5.83
C GLY A 794 -3.63 -39.15 -5.64
N TYR A 795 -2.78 -39.76 -6.48
CA TYR A 795 -1.33 -39.54 -6.47
C TYR A 795 -0.91 -38.17 -7.03
N ALA A 796 -1.51 -37.70 -8.12
CA ALA A 796 -1.19 -36.43 -8.76
C ALA A 796 -1.52 -35.20 -7.89
N LEU A 797 -2.43 -35.35 -6.93
CA LEU A 797 -2.87 -34.33 -5.99
C LEU A 797 -2.24 -34.48 -4.59
N LEU A 798 -1.25 -35.38 -4.42
CA LEU A 798 -0.45 -35.45 -3.21
C LEU A 798 0.41 -34.18 -3.05
N ASP A 799 1.02 -34.05 -1.87
CA ASP A 799 1.95 -32.96 -1.55
C ASP A 799 2.95 -32.76 -2.72
N PRO A 800 3.00 -31.57 -3.35
CA PRO A 800 3.88 -31.32 -4.49
C PRO A 800 5.35 -31.52 -4.15
N THR A 801 5.73 -31.37 -2.88
CA THR A 801 7.10 -31.64 -2.40
C THR A 801 7.40 -33.13 -2.41
N TRP A 802 6.45 -33.99 -2.03
CA TRP A 802 6.55 -35.43 -2.11
C TRP A 802 6.50 -35.91 -3.56
N ALA A 803 5.57 -35.36 -4.35
CA ALA A 803 5.44 -35.69 -5.76
C ALA A 803 6.69 -35.29 -6.57
N ALA A 804 7.38 -34.21 -6.17
CA ALA A 804 8.68 -33.84 -6.73
C ALA A 804 9.83 -34.74 -6.24
N GLN A 805 9.78 -35.25 -5.00
CA GLN A 805 10.76 -36.20 -4.47
C GLN A 805 10.70 -37.55 -5.22
N ASP A 806 9.50 -38.02 -5.53
CA ASP A 806 9.27 -39.32 -6.17
C ASP A 806 9.16 -39.24 -7.71
N ASN A 807 9.41 -38.08 -8.32
CA ASN A 807 9.23 -37.82 -9.76
C ASN A 807 7.81 -38.14 -10.29
N THR A 808 6.81 -37.95 -9.46
CA THR A 808 5.38 -38.18 -9.76
C THR A 808 4.57 -36.90 -9.92
N SER A 809 5.20 -35.72 -9.85
CA SER A 809 4.50 -34.44 -10.04
C SER A 809 3.95 -34.29 -11.46
N THR A 810 2.76 -33.72 -11.53
CA THR A 810 1.99 -33.55 -12.75
C THR A 810 1.66 -32.08 -12.98
N ALA A 811 1.32 -31.72 -14.21
CA ALA A 811 0.81 -30.39 -14.53
C ALA A 811 -0.35 -29.99 -13.61
N ILE A 812 -1.28 -30.92 -13.35
CA ILE A 812 -2.43 -30.69 -12.45
C ILE A 812 -1.97 -30.45 -11.01
N GLY A 813 -1.05 -31.26 -10.48
CA GLY A 813 -0.50 -31.07 -9.14
C GLY A 813 0.17 -29.71 -8.96
N ASN A 814 0.98 -29.29 -9.95
CA ASN A 814 1.64 -27.98 -9.94
C ASN A 814 0.64 -26.82 -10.03
N ILE A 815 -0.43 -26.95 -10.82
CA ILE A 815 -1.50 -25.95 -10.90
C ILE A 815 -2.27 -25.84 -9.58
N VAL A 816 -2.60 -26.96 -8.94
CA VAL A 816 -3.28 -26.94 -7.64
C VAL A 816 -2.37 -26.30 -6.58
N ALA A 817 -1.08 -26.61 -6.58
CA ALA A 817 -0.09 -25.98 -5.70
C ALA A 817 0.03 -24.47 -5.95
N LEU A 818 0.04 -24.04 -7.21
CA LEU A 818 0.04 -22.63 -7.59
C LEU A 818 -1.21 -21.91 -7.08
N LEU A 819 -2.39 -22.51 -7.26
CA LEU A 819 -3.64 -21.96 -6.75
C LEU A 819 -3.62 -21.85 -5.23
N HIS A 820 -3.07 -22.83 -4.50
CA HIS A 820 -2.92 -22.75 -3.05
C HIS A 820 -1.95 -21.65 -2.62
N ALA A 821 -0.78 -21.55 -3.26
CA ALA A 821 0.18 -20.48 -2.98
C ALA A 821 -0.39 -19.09 -3.30
N PHE A 822 -1.18 -18.98 -4.36
CA PHE A 822 -1.89 -17.76 -4.70
C PHE A 822 -2.98 -17.44 -3.66
N PHE A 823 -3.85 -18.40 -3.36
CA PHE A 823 -4.92 -18.29 -2.39
C PHE A 823 -4.44 -17.96 -0.99
N SER A 824 -3.28 -18.46 -0.55
CA SER A 824 -2.74 -18.13 0.78
C SER A 824 -2.33 -16.66 0.92
N ASN A 825 -2.03 -16.00 -0.20
CA ASN A 825 -1.57 -14.61 -0.24
C ASN A 825 -2.67 -13.59 -0.59
N LEU A 826 -3.85 -14.05 -1.04
CA LEU A 826 -4.96 -13.14 -1.34
C LEU A 826 -5.52 -12.47 -0.07
N PRO A 827 -5.95 -11.21 -0.12
CA PRO A 827 -6.74 -10.59 0.95
C PRO A 827 -8.12 -11.26 1.08
N GLN A 828 -8.75 -11.16 2.26
CA GLN A 828 -10.04 -11.78 2.55
C GLN A 828 -11.14 -11.38 1.56
N GLU A 829 -11.20 -10.12 1.15
CA GLU A 829 -12.16 -9.61 0.16
C GLU A 829 -12.06 -10.35 -1.19
N TRP A 830 -10.84 -10.58 -1.68
CA TRP A 830 -10.64 -11.17 -3.00
C TRP A 830 -10.83 -12.68 -3.01
N LEU A 831 -10.87 -13.34 -1.84
CA LEU A 831 -11.22 -14.75 -1.74
C LEU A 831 -12.63 -15.05 -2.26
N GLU A 832 -13.54 -14.06 -2.25
CA GLU A 832 -14.87 -14.25 -2.85
C GLU A 832 -14.80 -14.57 -4.35
N GLY A 833 -13.80 -14.06 -5.08
CA GLY A 833 -13.62 -14.34 -6.51
C GLY A 833 -13.18 -15.76 -6.84
N THR A 834 -12.64 -16.51 -5.86
CA THR A 834 -12.01 -17.82 -6.10
C THR A 834 -12.96 -18.86 -6.67
N HIS A 835 -14.26 -18.77 -6.39
CA HIS A 835 -15.28 -19.69 -6.90
C HIS A 835 -15.36 -19.75 -8.44
N VAL A 836 -14.83 -18.75 -9.14
CA VAL A 836 -14.80 -18.68 -10.61
C VAL A 836 -14.03 -19.85 -11.22
N ILE A 837 -12.98 -20.38 -10.55
CA ILE A 837 -12.27 -21.57 -11.03
C ILE A 837 -13.19 -22.78 -11.17
N ILE A 838 -14.07 -23.01 -10.18
CA ILE A 838 -15.02 -24.12 -10.20
C ILE A 838 -16.08 -23.92 -11.27
N LYS A 839 -16.53 -22.67 -11.48
CA LYS A 839 -17.44 -22.35 -12.60
C LYS A 839 -16.81 -22.68 -13.94
N HIS A 840 -15.53 -22.37 -14.14
CA HIS A 840 -14.83 -22.72 -15.37
C HIS A 840 -14.57 -24.22 -15.51
N LEU A 841 -14.41 -24.97 -14.41
CA LEU A 841 -14.25 -26.43 -14.47
C LEU A 841 -15.53 -27.17 -14.90
N ARG A 842 -16.72 -26.56 -14.74
CA ARG A 842 -17.99 -27.17 -15.16
C ARG A 842 -18.06 -27.47 -16.67
N PRO A 843 -18.82 -28.51 -17.09
CA PRO A 843 -19.56 -29.45 -16.24
C PRO A 843 -18.64 -30.43 -15.49
N ILE A 844 -18.96 -30.74 -14.23
CA ILE A 844 -18.21 -31.70 -13.40
C ILE A 844 -18.99 -33.01 -13.39
N THR A 845 -18.50 -34.00 -14.12
CA THR A 845 -19.23 -35.27 -14.37
C THR A 845 -18.51 -36.51 -13.86
N SER A 846 -17.29 -36.38 -13.32
CA SER A 846 -16.49 -37.50 -12.84
C SER A 846 -15.98 -37.27 -11.42
N VAL A 847 -15.76 -38.37 -10.69
CA VAL A 847 -15.19 -38.34 -9.33
C VAL A 847 -13.78 -37.74 -9.33
N ALA A 848 -13.00 -38.01 -10.38
CA ALA A 848 -11.70 -37.39 -10.62
C ALA A 848 -11.73 -35.85 -10.57
N VAL A 849 -12.61 -35.21 -11.36
CA VAL A 849 -12.74 -33.74 -11.40
C VAL A 849 -13.36 -33.21 -10.11
N LEU A 850 -14.25 -33.98 -9.48
CA LEU A 850 -14.80 -33.67 -8.16
C LEU A 850 -13.69 -33.59 -7.09
N ARG A 851 -12.77 -34.58 -7.03
CA ARG A 851 -11.63 -34.55 -6.10
C ARG A 851 -10.71 -33.36 -6.37
N ILE A 852 -10.47 -32.99 -7.63
CA ILE A 852 -9.72 -31.77 -7.98
C ILE A 852 -10.42 -30.52 -7.42
N ALA A 853 -11.73 -30.38 -7.61
CA ALA A 853 -12.50 -29.26 -7.08
C ALA A 853 -12.40 -29.14 -5.54
N PHE A 854 -12.55 -30.28 -4.84
CA PHE A 854 -12.40 -30.36 -3.39
C PHE A 854 -10.97 -30.05 -2.93
N ARG A 855 -9.94 -30.48 -3.68
CA ARG A 855 -8.55 -30.17 -3.37
C ARG A 855 -8.21 -28.70 -3.61
N ILE A 856 -8.79 -28.05 -4.60
CA ILE A 856 -8.60 -26.62 -4.84
C ILE A 856 -9.23 -25.78 -3.72
N MET A 857 -10.51 -26.03 -3.40
CA MET A 857 -11.28 -25.14 -2.50
C MET A 857 -11.30 -25.60 -1.04
N GLY A 858 -11.14 -26.88 -0.76
CA GLY A 858 -11.21 -27.43 0.60
C GLY A 858 -10.23 -26.79 1.58
N PRO A 859 -8.94 -26.60 1.22
CA PRO A 859 -7.96 -25.92 2.07
C PRO A 859 -8.27 -24.45 2.36
N LEU A 860 -9.18 -23.81 1.62
CA LEU A 860 -9.63 -22.44 1.90
C LEU A 860 -10.60 -22.37 3.09
N LEU A 861 -11.43 -23.41 3.30
CA LEU A 861 -12.47 -23.39 4.33
C LEU A 861 -11.92 -23.06 5.74
N PRO A 862 -10.76 -23.61 6.17
CA PRO A 862 -10.13 -23.21 7.42
C PRO A 862 -9.88 -21.71 7.57
N ARG A 863 -9.43 -21.08 6.49
CA ARG A 863 -9.13 -19.65 6.43
C ARG A 863 -10.41 -18.80 6.44
N LEU A 864 -11.50 -19.33 5.89
CA LEU A 864 -12.79 -18.65 5.79
C LEU A 864 -13.65 -18.75 7.06
N ALA A 865 -13.24 -19.51 8.07
CA ALA A 865 -14.05 -19.77 9.27
C ALA A 865 -14.53 -18.48 9.97
N ASN A 866 -13.72 -17.41 9.95
CA ASN A 866 -14.09 -16.11 10.52
C ASN A 866 -15.02 -15.31 9.58
N ALA A 867 -14.97 -15.56 8.27
CA ALA A 867 -15.84 -14.98 7.25
C ALA A 867 -17.03 -15.90 6.94
N ARG A 868 -17.94 -16.05 7.92
CA ARG A 868 -19.05 -17.05 7.91
C ARG A 868 -19.83 -17.11 6.59
N SER A 869 -20.19 -15.96 6.03
CA SER A 869 -20.93 -15.89 4.76
C SER A 869 -20.14 -16.52 3.60
N LEU A 870 -18.85 -16.24 3.51
CA LEU A 870 -18.00 -16.77 2.45
C LEU A 870 -17.64 -18.24 2.67
N PHE A 871 -17.43 -18.67 3.92
CA PHE A 871 -17.31 -20.09 4.28
C PHE A 871 -18.53 -20.88 3.79
N SER A 872 -19.72 -20.39 4.15
CA SER A 872 -21.00 -20.99 3.81
C SER A 872 -21.23 -21.08 2.30
N LYS A 873 -20.93 -20.00 1.55
CA LYS A 873 -20.96 -20.00 0.08
C LYS A 873 -19.98 -21.02 -0.53
N THR A 874 -18.79 -21.15 0.03
CA THR A 874 -17.73 -22.04 -0.47
C THR A 874 -18.05 -23.51 -0.20
N LEU A 875 -18.57 -23.83 0.98
CA LEU A 875 -19.06 -25.18 1.30
C LEU A 875 -20.23 -25.57 0.40
N LEU A 876 -21.20 -24.66 0.22
CA LEU A 876 -22.33 -24.90 -0.67
C LEU A 876 -21.87 -25.13 -2.13
N LEU A 877 -20.86 -24.40 -2.61
CA LEU A 877 -20.27 -24.63 -3.92
C LEU A 877 -19.74 -26.07 -4.05
N LEU A 878 -18.97 -26.55 -3.07
CA LEU A 878 -18.45 -27.92 -3.06
C LEU A 878 -19.56 -28.98 -3.00
N LEU A 879 -20.55 -28.79 -2.13
CA LEU A 879 -21.72 -29.67 -2.05
C LEU A 879 -22.49 -29.71 -3.38
N ASN A 880 -22.66 -28.57 -4.05
CA ASN A 880 -23.29 -28.52 -5.37
C ASN A 880 -22.49 -29.30 -6.42
N THR A 881 -21.15 -29.24 -6.39
CA THR A 881 -20.33 -30.07 -7.30
C THR A 881 -20.48 -31.57 -7.02
N MET A 882 -20.70 -31.96 -5.77
CA MET A 882 -21.01 -33.35 -5.43
C MET A 882 -22.38 -33.77 -5.96
N VAL A 883 -23.38 -32.88 -5.90
CA VAL A 883 -24.70 -33.09 -6.52
C VAL A 883 -24.62 -33.13 -8.05
N ASP A 884 -23.73 -32.34 -8.67
CA ASP A 884 -23.53 -32.37 -10.14
C ASP A 884 -23.10 -33.79 -10.61
N VAL A 885 -22.34 -34.54 -9.79
CA VAL A 885 -21.87 -35.91 -10.09
C VAL A 885 -22.86 -36.99 -9.61
N PHE A 886 -23.36 -36.88 -8.38
CA PHE A 886 -24.14 -37.91 -7.68
C PHE A 886 -25.62 -37.54 -7.45
N GLY A 887 -26.13 -36.53 -8.13
CA GLY A 887 -27.50 -36.05 -8.00
C GLY A 887 -28.53 -37.02 -8.57
N ARG A 888 -29.78 -36.94 -8.08
CA ARG A 888 -30.90 -37.79 -8.56
C ARG A 888 -31.18 -37.70 -10.06
N ASN A 889 -30.76 -36.60 -10.69
CA ASN A 889 -30.97 -36.31 -12.11
C ASN A 889 -29.73 -36.60 -12.98
N SER A 890 -28.64 -37.17 -12.44
CA SER A 890 -27.47 -37.53 -13.25
C SER A 890 -27.74 -38.80 -14.08
N GLN A 891 -27.42 -38.75 -15.38
CA GLN A 891 -27.59 -39.88 -16.32
C GLN A 891 -26.40 -40.86 -16.27
N PRO A 892 -26.60 -42.14 -16.63
CA PRO A 892 -26.30 -43.26 -15.77
C PRO A 892 -24.82 -43.38 -15.44
N SER A 893 -24.47 -43.16 -14.16
CA SER A 893 -23.25 -43.68 -13.57
C SER A 893 -23.56 -44.95 -12.79
N THR A 894 -22.65 -45.94 -12.84
CA THR A 894 -22.67 -47.13 -11.99
C THR A 894 -22.89 -46.73 -10.52
N PRO A 895 -23.50 -47.61 -9.69
CA PRO A 895 -23.57 -47.37 -8.25
C PRO A 895 -22.18 -47.09 -7.71
N ALA A 896 -21.99 -45.98 -6.98
CA ALA A 896 -20.70 -45.64 -6.43
C ALA A 896 -20.43 -46.51 -5.19
N GLU A 897 -19.30 -47.19 -5.14
CA GLU A 897 -18.91 -47.90 -3.92
C GLU A 897 -18.45 -46.87 -2.87
N ALA A 898 -18.83 -47.08 -1.61
CA ALA A 898 -18.46 -46.17 -0.52
C ALA A 898 -16.94 -46.00 -0.36
N SER A 899 -16.16 -47.03 -0.72
CA SER A 899 -14.70 -47.04 -0.77
C SER A 899 -14.12 -46.03 -1.77
N GLU A 900 -14.82 -45.75 -2.86
CA GLU A 900 -14.34 -44.85 -3.93
C GLU A 900 -14.39 -43.38 -3.50
N ILE A 901 -15.27 -43.00 -2.57
CA ILE A 901 -15.47 -41.60 -2.15
C ILE A 901 -15.25 -41.37 -0.65
N ALA A 902 -14.66 -42.34 0.06
CA ALA A 902 -14.43 -42.25 1.51
C ALA A 902 -13.68 -40.98 1.91
N ASP A 903 -12.69 -40.56 1.12
CA ASP A 903 -11.92 -39.33 1.34
C ASP A 903 -12.79 -38.05 1.31
N LEU A 904 -13.76 -38.00 0.41
CA LEU A 904 -14.72 -36.89 0.30
C LEU A 904 -15.72 -36.89 1.46
N ILE A 905 -16.17 -38.07 1.89
CA ILE A 905 -17.06 -38.22 3.05
C ILE A 905 -16.31 -37.78 4.32
N ASP A 906 -15.09 -38.27 4.55
CA ASP A 906 -14.24 -37.89 5.67
C ASP A 906 -13.95 -36.38 5.70
N PHE A 907 -13.71 -35.78 4.54
CA PHE A 907 -13.58 -34.33 4.42
C PHE A 907 -14.83 -33.59 4.92
N LEU A 908 -16.04 -34.01 4.53
CA LEU A 908 -17.28 -33.38 4.98
C LEU A 908 -17.46 -33.51 6.49
N HIS A 909 -17.14 -34.66 7.07
CA HIS A 909 -17.11 -34.84 8.52
C HIS A 909 -16.14 -33.86 9.20
N HIS A 910 -14.94 -33.71 8.65
CA HIS A 910 -13.93 -32.80 9.19
C HIS A 910 -14.35 -31.33 9.11
N VAL A 911 -14.91 -30.89 7.98
CA VAL A 911 -15.37 -29.51 7.78
C VAL A 911 -16.49 -29.13 8.75
N VAL A 912 -17.44 -30.05 8.99
CA VAL A 912 -18.54 -29.85 9.94
C VAL A 912 -18.04 -29.63 11.37
N HIS A 913 -16.91 -30.24 11.75
CA HIS A 913 -16.26 -30.00 13.04
C HIS A 913 -15.49 -28.68 13.11
N TYR A 914 -14.90 -28.24 12.01
CA TYR A 914 -13.98 -27.09 11.98
C TYR A 914 -14.67 -25.74 12.28
N GLU A 915 -15.90 -25.53 11.81
CA GLU A 915 -16.62 -24.25 11.99
C GLU A 915 -17.14 -24.00 13.42
N GLY A 916 -17.10 -25.02 14.29
CA GLY A 916 -17.67 -24.97 15.64
C GLY A 916 -17.07 -23.90 16.56
N GLN A 917 -15.81 -23.50 16.37
CA GLN A 917 -15.11 -22.56 17.28
C GLN A 917 -14.10 -21.59 16.63
N GLY A 918 -13.96 -21.54 15.30
CA GLY A 918 -13.01 -20.63 14.65
C GLY A 918 -11.53 -20.97 14.91
N GLY A 919 -11.23 -22.26 15.11
CA GLY A 919 -9.90 -22.79 15.44
C GLY A 919 -9.81 -24.31 15.26
N PRO A 920 -8.67 -24.95 15.59
CA PRO A 920 -8.49 -26.40 15.44
C PRO A 920 -9.54 -27.17 16.25
N VAL A 921 -10.07 -28.24 15.65
CA VAL A 921 -11.16 -29.06 16.21
C VAL A 921 -10.77 -29.58 17.60
N GLN A 922 -11.45 -29.10 18.64
CA GLN A 922 -11.36 -29.63 20.00
C GLN A 922 -12.39 -30.74 20.21
N ALA A 923 -12.11 -31.67 21.13
CA ALA A 923 -13.00 -32.81 21.42
C ALA A 923 -14.42 -32.43 21.89
N ASN A 924 -14.64 -31.17 22.30
CA ASN A 924 -15.93 -30.62 22.72
C ASN A 924 -16.60 -29.72 21.66
N SER A 925 -16.07 -29.67 20.43
CA SER A 925 -16.58 -28.80 19.37
C SER A 925 -17.93 -29.29 18.88
N LYS A 926 -18.97 -28.44 19.00
CA LYS A 926 -20.29 -28.74 18.44
C LYS A 926 -20.40 -28.20 17.01
N PRO A 927 -20.93 -28.99 16.06
CA PRO A 927 -21.19 -28.51 14.72
C PRO A 927 -22.29 -27.45 14.73
N ARG A 928 -22.23 -26.48 13.81
CA ARG A 928 -23.25 -25.43 13.74
C ARG A 928 -24.50 -25.91 13.00
N PRO A 929 -25.71 -25.50 13.44
CA PRO A 929 -26.96 -25.84 12.76
C PRO A 929 -26.98 -25.44 11.28
N GLU A 930 -26.43 -24.27 10.94
CA GLU A 930 -26.44 -23.74 9.57
C GLU A 930 -25.65 -24.61 8.59
N VAL A 931 -24.47 -25.08 9.00
CA VAL A 931 -23.63 -25.98 8.20
C VAL A 931 -24.24 -27.37 8.10
N LEU A 932 -24.78 -27.91 9.20
CA LEU A 932 -25.52 -29.18 9.17
C LEU A 932 -26.74 -29.10 8.25
N ALA A 933 -27.45 -27.97 8.24
CA ALA A 933 -28.58 -27.75 7.35
C ALA A 933 -28.17 -27.71 5.87
N GLN A 934 -26.97 -27.17 5.55
CA GLN A 934 -26.44 -27.23 4.18
C GLN A 934 -26.13 -28.65 3.73
N CYS A 935 -25.42 -29.41 4.57
CA CYS A 935 -25.12 -30.82 4.29
C CYS A 935 -26.40 -31.65 4.16
N GLY A 936 -27.39 -31.44 5.02
CA GLY A 936 -28.69 -32.10 4.95
C GLY A 936 -29.43 -31.84 3.65
N ARG A 937 -29.55 -30.57 3.22
CA ARG A 937 -30.16 -30.20 1.93
C ARG A 937 -29.43 -30.80 0.73
N ALA A 938 -28.10 -30.82 0.77
CA ALA A 938 -27.31 -31.45 -0.29
C ALA A 938 -27.57 -32.96 -0.33
N ALA A 939 -27.57 -33.64 0.83
CA ALA A 939 -27.81 -35.08 0.93
C ALA A 939 -29.20 -35.49 0.38
N GLU A 940 -30.24 -34.67 0.59
CA GLU A 940 -31.57 -34.90 -0.01
C GLU A 940 -31.58 -34.87 -1.54
N SER A 941 -30.64 -34.16 -2.15
CA SER A 941 -30.52 -34.02 -3.61
C SER A 941 -29.68 -35.14 -4.24
N LEU A 942 -28.99 -35.95 -3.43
CA LEU A 942 -28.17 -37.08 -3.87
C LEU A 942 -29.03 -38.33 -4.16
N ARG A 943 -28.47 -39.23 -4.96
CA ARG A 943 -29.03 -40.58 -5.18
C ARG A 943 -28.96 -41.42 -3.90
N PRO A 944 -29.84 -42.43 -3.74
CA PRO A 944 -29.90 -43.26 -2.53
C PRO A 944 -28.57 -43.97 -2.16
N ASP A 945 -27.80 -44.40 -3.17
CA ASP A 945 -26.51 -45.08 -3.02
C ASP A 945 -25.45 -44.20 -2.34
N VAL A 946 -25.52 -42.87 -2.50
CA VAL A 946 -24.60 -41.93 -1.83
C VAL A 946 -25.26 -41.23 -0.64
N GLN A 947 -26.58 -40.99 -0.70
CA GLN A 947 -27.35 -40.30 0.35
C GLN A 947 -27.21 -40.98 1.72
N HIS A 948 -27.20 -42.32 1.76
CA HIS A 948 -27.06 -43.04 3.04
C HIS A 948 -25.72 -42.79 3.72
N LEU A 949 -24.66 -42.51 2.96
CA LEU A 949 -23.30 -42.18 3.45
C LEU A 949 -23.21 -40.79 4.10
N LEU A 950 -24.23 -39.94 3.95
CA LEU A 950 -24.31 -38.64 4.62
C LEU A 950 -25.48 -38.57 5.62
N SER A 951 -26.19 -39.68 5.83
CA SER A 951 -27.43 -39.73 6.61
C SER A 951 -27.26 -39.37 8.10
N HIS A 952 -26.03 -39.36 8.60
CA HIS A 952 -25.66 -38.93 9.96
C HIS A 952 -25.39 -37.43 10.10
N LEU A 953 -25.25 -36.68 9.00
CA LEU A 953 -25.10 -35.21 8.98
C LEU A 953 -26.47 -34.51 8.98
N LYS A 954 -27.35 -34.87 9.92
CA LYS A 954 -28.71 -34.30 10.00
C LYS A 954 -28.72 -32.88 10.56
N PRO A 955 -29.69 -32.03 10.17
CA PRO A 955 -29.84 -30.66 10.70
C PRO A 955 -30.09 -30.60 12.22
N ASP A 956 -30.67 -31.65 12.79
CA ASP A 956 -30.92 -31.74 14.23
C ASP A 956 -29.65 -32.11 14.99
N MET A 957 -29.14 -31.15 15.76
CA MET A 957 -27.95 -31.30 16.61
C MET A 957 -28.07 -32.42 17.65
N ASN A 958 -29.29 -32.90 17.96
CA ASN A 958 -29.56 -33.94 18.96
C ASN A 958 -29.72 -35.34 18.35
N SER A 959 -29.90 -35.48 17.04
CA SER A 959 -30.05 -36.78 16.36
C SER A 959 -28.99 -37.06 15.29
N SER A 960 -28.17 -36.06 14.94
CA SER A 960 -26.90 -36.30 14.25
C SER A 960 -25.97 -37.17 15.14
N ILE A 961 -25.11 -38.00 14.55
CA ILE A 961 -24.13 -38.84 15.28
C ILE A 961 -23.29 -38.03 16.31
N TYR A 962 -23.15 -36.73 16.08
CA TYR A 962 -22.45 -35.80 16.97
C TYR A 962 -23.20 -35.40 18.24
N ALA A 963 -24.48 -35.78 18.36
CA ALA A 963 -25.21 -35.73 19.63
C ALA A 963 -24.76 -36.83 20.60
N ALA A 964 -24.20 -37.93 20.07
CA ALA A 964 -23.89 -39.13 20.85
C ALA A 964 -22.50 -39.13 21.52
N THR A 965 -21.60 -38.21 21.15
CA THR A 965 -20.24 -38.14 21.70
C THR A 965 -20.13 -37.39 23.03
N HIS A 966 -21.22 -36.81 23.53
CA HIS A 966 -21.33 -36.31 24.90
C HIS A 966 -22.62 -36.81 25.55
N PRO A 967 -22.63 -37.97 26.22
CA PRO A 967 -23.75 -38.32 27.07
C PRO A 967 -23.87 -37.23 28.14
N LYS A 968 -25.00 -36.52 28.16
CA LYS A 968 -25.39 -35.76 29.35
C LYS A 968 -25.41 -36.78 30.49
N LEU A 969 -24.54 -36.59 31.49
CA LEU A 969 -24.73 -37.23 32.79
C LEU A 969 -26.10 -36.76 33.29
N VAL A 970 -27.10 -37.60 33.10
CA VAL A 970 -28.43 -37.41 33.67
C VAL A 970 -28.22 -37.37 35.18
N GLN A 971 -28.39 -36.20 35.80
CA GLN A 971 -28.60 -36.15 37.23
C GLN A 971 -29.87 -36.95 37.51
N ASN A 972 -29.71 -38.08 38.20
CA ASN A 972 -30.84 -38.87 38.68
C ASN A 972 -31.81 -37.93 39.43
N PRO A 973 -33.10 -37.94 39.10
CA PRO A 973 -34.08 -37.31 39.95
C PRO A 973 -34.13 -38.13 41.24
N SER A 974 -33.69 -37.52 42.33
CA SER A 974 -33.93 -38.01 43.68
C SER A 974 -35.41 -38.33 43.86
N SER A 975 -35.72 -39.61 43.92
CA SER A 975 -36.99 -40.13 44.42
C SER A 975 -37.10 -39.78 45.90
N SER A 976 -38.03 -38.91 46.25
CA SER A 976 -38.53 -38.78 47.62
C SER A 976 -39.43 -39.98 47.95
N LEU A 977 -39.06 -40.76 48.98
CA LEU A 977 -39.91 -41.17 50.13
C LEU A 977 -39.33 -42.41 50.83
N GLY A 978 -39.05 -42.26 52.13
CA GLY A 978 -38.50 -43.24 53.06
C GLY A 978 -37.84 -42.53 54.23
#